data_AF-A0A3D5A4N5-F1
#
_entry.id   AF-A0A3D5A4N5-F1
#
_cell.length_a   1.000
_cell.length_b   1.000
_cell.length_c   1.000
_cell.angle_alpha   90.00
_cell.angle_beta   90.00
_cell.angle_gamma   90.00
#
_symmetry.space_group_name_H-M   'P 1'
#
loop_
_entity.id
_entity.type
_entity.pdbx_description
1 polymer ?
#
loop_
_entity_poly.entity_id
_entity_poly.type
_entity_poly.pdbx_seq_one_letter_code
_entity_poly.pdbx_strand_id
1 'polypeptide(L)'
;MRTIIALMLTLTLAAGVSAEGLEQWPPTDYLVRSIVERVPDILKAYHAETGRFGTEPWICGDQDRIFPLAAAWSYEHPDNPFYHSDEVLAAVAGGGVALVEAQDELGRWRFDKKDGSYWGQTYMAWTYSRWIRAYLLVRDALPDDVRATWERGLLLGYRNIAQGYPQSGVHNIPVHLAASVFIAGVAFDDEDWQRRAREFMPKAIAAQDPAGFWSEHQGPVVMYNYVYSEALGFYYHFAQDPQVLEALRRAAHFHSAILWPDGSAVSCIDERNTYSSAVRIGNPGFAHTPEGRGYLLAQLRRHAGESMRTIDADMAAAILLYASEGDVIMPEELGEGGVVTLGNNDALIRRTDDWCWALSGYAAEVPNNRWIQDRQNLMDVFHPDLGLVAGGGNTKLQPYWSTFTVGDVSLLSHTPGDEDPDFTPDIDLAWVPHSITLGRDGDTTRLEAGFIPRTRLQGDDLLAEGFENAAVGGLPDGWSIFANAGTMEVTGEQASEGKQALRFINDDDHNSLGLRSPRVEAEPGALYYAEAGWLAEAGNDAAIYLEFWNADGERMQEGMGSVTVPGRGEWTRRSVTSRAPEGAVGVTTLLYSAIASTTRGHFDQVVLGRFVPGQEVGERARCSLDVRTDGDDLLLTYRGTQGVGAQAHLPLLLRGSRLELATGSHVPLLEDLMELTSADCGDWIVHSNLRVSIPKGASIRWPARHHNPYAKDGRSGLNEARIVLVMPFDDTDEYTVRLSHIKPEPFNGTVLEARDLPFENSEGTYTKRLDDLGSMFIGSTKPGSWLRFTLPEIEPGRYELIGEFVVANSYGIIEVLLDDEVIGEPFDGYWTGVDGSGTRQSFGEVDLGGGRHQVTVRIIGKNPASSNQIFSVKRWLLRPVK
;
A
#
# COMPACT_ATOMS: atom_id res chain seq x y z
N MET A 1 -8.38 -57.01 -31.13
CA MET A 1 -7.71 -56.07 -32.05
C MET A 1 -8.60 -54.81 -32.08
N ARG A 2 -8.08 -53.70 -31.54
CA ARG A 2 -8.81 -52.47 -31.13
C ARG A 2 -9.94 -52.69 -30.11
N THR A 3 -9.68 -52.27 -28.86
CA THR A 3 -10.76 -51.90 -27.92
C THR A 3 -10.28 -50.73 -27.06
N ILE A 4 -11.13 -49.72 -27.00
CA ILE A 4 -11.08 -48.50 -26.20
C ILE A 4 -11.20 -48.86 -24.72
N ILE A 5 -10.39 -48.26 -23.86
CA ILE A 5 -10.64 -48.16 -22.41
C ILE A 5 -10.56 -46.67 -22.06
N ALA A 6 -11.70 -46.13 -21.66
CA ALA A 6 -11.85 -44.77 -21.12
C ALA A 6 -11.31 -44.75 -19.68
N LEU A 7 -10.40 -43.82 -19.41
CA LEU A 7 -9.92 -43.51 -18.07
C LEU A 7 -10.77 -42.36 -17.52
N MET A 8 -11.53 -42.61 -16.45
CA MET A 8 -12.23 -41.57 -15.69
C MET A 8 -11.19 -40.68 -15.01
N LEU A 9 -11.06 -39.44 -15.46
CA LEU A 9 -10.52 -38.36 -14.64
C LEU A 9 -11.61 -37.93 -13.66
N THR A 10 -11.33 -38.01 -12.37
CA THR A 10 -12.09 -37.36 -11.32
C THR A 10 -11.88 -35.86 -11.43
N LEU A 11 -12.80 -35.18 -12.13
CA LEU A 11 -13.11 -33.77 -11.85
C LEU A 11 -13.58 -33.71 -10.39
N THR A 12 -12.83 -33.05 -9.51
CA THR A 12 -13.41 -32.43 -8.32
C THR A 12 -14.26 -31.23 -8.77
N LEU A 13 -15.42 -31.54 -9.34
CA LEU A 13 -16.58 -30.69 -9.28
C LEU A 13 -16.91 -30.53 -7.79
N ALA A 14 -16.66 -29.34 -7.24
CA ALA A 14 -17.36 -28.89 -6.05
C ALA A 14 -18.86 -28.77 -6.41
N ALA A 15 -19.56 -29.89 -6.38
CA ALA A 15 -20.99 -29.98 -6.60
C ALA A 15 -21.72 -29.59 -5.30
N GLY A 16 -22.16 -28.33 -5.27
CA GLY A 16 -23.50 -27.93 -4.86
C GLY A 16 -23.99 -28.28 -3.45
N VAL A 17 -23.78 -27.36 -2.52
CA VAL A 17 -24.92 -26.84 -1.74
C VAL A 17 -25.35 -25.58 -2.49
N SER A 18 -26.59 -25.55 -2.99
CA SER A 18 -27.17 -24.35 -3.59
C SER A 18 -27.17 -23.24 -2.54
N ALA A 19 -26.37 -22.20 -2.79
CA ALA A 19 -26.46 -20.95 -2.06
C ALA A 19 -27.79 -20.28 -2.46
N GLU A 20 -28.89 -20.67 -1.79
CA GLU A 20 -30.22 -20.09 -2.04
C GLU A 20 -30.09 -18.56 -2.09
N GLY A 21 -30.40 -17.98 -3.25
CA GLY A 21 -30.41 -16.52 -3.47
C GLY A 21 -29.16 -15.93 -4.15
N LEU A 22 -28.14 -16.74 -4.51
CA LEU A 22 -26.95 -16.30 -5.27
C LEU A 22 -26.73 -17.06 -6.59
N GLU A 23 -27.73 -17.81 -7.08
CA GLU A 23 -27.60 -18.55 -8.35
C GLU A 23 -27.75 -17.67 -9.60
N GLN A 24 -28.53 -16.59 -9.51
CA GLN A 24 -28.92 -15.75 -10.65
C GLN A 24 -28.69 -14.26 -10.36
N TRP A 25 -28.63 -13.47 -11.42
CA TRP A 25 -28.54 -12.01 -11.32
C TRP A 25 -29.88 -11.35 -11.65
N PRO A 26 -30.33 -10.35 -10.87
CA PRO A 26 -29.73 -9.89 -9.61
C PRO A 26 -30.07 -10.82 -8.44
N PRO A 27 -29.19 -10.96 -7.43
CA PRO A 27 -29.43 -11.79 -6.24
C PRO A 27 -30.28 -11.03 -5.20
N THR A 28 -31.52 -10.70 -5.54
CA THR A 28 -32.40 -9.80 -4.78
C THR A 28 -32.55 -10.19 -3.31
N ASP A 29 -32.91 -11.45 -3.02
CA ASP A 29 -33.16 -11.92 -1.65
C ASP A 29 -31.92 -11.77 -0.76
N TYR A 30 -30.74 -12.08 -1.31
CA TYR A 30 -29.47 -11.92 -0.62
C TYR A 30 -29.16 -10.44 -0.33
N LEU A 31 -29.44 -9.54 -1.27
CA LEU A 31 -29.23 -8.10 -1.10
C LEU A 31 -30.20 -7.52 -0.06
N VAL A 32 -31.49 -7.89 -0.11
CA VAL A 32 -32.49 -7.47 0.88
C VAL A 32 -32.09 -7.95 2.28
N ARG A 33 -31.72 -9.22 2.43
CA ARG A 33 -31.23 -9.76 3.70
C ARG A 33 -30.02 -8.98 4.24
N SER A 34 -29.06 -8.65 3.36
CA SER A 34 -27.86 -7.89 3.74
C SER A 34 -28.17 -6.49 4.27
N ILE A 35 -29.27 -5.88 3.81
CA ILE A 35 -29.76 -4.59 4.33
C ILE A 35 -30.50 -4.80 5.66
N VAL A 36 -31.51 -5.67 5.65
CA VAL A 36 -32.45 -5.89 6.78
C VAL A 36 -31.73 -6.31 8.05
N GLU A 37 -30.75 -7.23 7.96
CA GLU A 37 -29.99 -7.70 9.12
C GLU A 37 -29.17 -6.59 9.79
N ARG A 38 -28.83 -5.51 9.07
CA ARG A 38 -28.00 -4.41 9.58
C ARG A 38 -28.79 -3.21 10.08
N VAL A 39 -30.07 -3.06 9.72
CA VAL A 39 -30.92 -1.95 10.17
C VAL A 39 -30.92 -1.79 11.70
N PRO A 40 -31.11 -2.85 12.52
CA PRO A 40 -31.10 -2.69 13.98
C PRO A 40 -29.79 -2.13 14.55
N ASP A 41 -28.65 -2.59 14.03
CA ASP A 41 -27.33 -2.09 14.45
C ASP A 41 -27.11 -0.64 14.02
N ILE A 42 -27.60 -0.27 12.84
CA ILE A 42 -27.55 1.12 12.35
C ILE A 42 -28.41 2.04 13.24
N LEU A 43 -29.63 1.63 13.57
CA LEU A 43 -30.54 2.39 14.44
C LEU A 43 -29.99 2.52 15.86
N LYS A 44 -29.28 1.50 16.38
CA LYS A 44 -28.61 1.59 17.67
C LYS A 44 -27.53 2.68 17.71
N ALA A 45 -26.94 3.02 16.56
CA ALA A 45 -25.96 4.08 16.45
C ALA A 45 -26.58 5.48 16.26
N TYR A 46 -27.91 5.59 16.21
CA TYR A 46 -28.64 6.85 16.05
C TYR A 46 -28.90 7.55 17.39
N HIS A 47 -28.69 8.87 17.42
CA HIS A 47 -28.88 9.72 18.59
C HIS A 47 -30.04 10.70 18.33
N ALA A 48 -31.25 10.31 18.73
CA ALA A 48 -32.49 11.04 18.45
C ALA A 48 -32.45 12.54 18.83
N GLU A 49 -31.76 12.88 19.93
CA GLU A 49 -31.63 14.27 20.43
C GLU A 49 -30.87 15.21 19.48
N THR A 50 -30.02 14.65 18.61
CA THR A 50 -29.15 15.42 17.71
C THR A 50 -29.35 15.08 16.24
N GLY A 51 -30.14 14.05 15.94
CA GLY A 51 -30.25 13.46 14.61
C GLY A 51 -28.97 12.76 14.12
N ARG A 52 -27.90 12.69 14.92
CA ARG A 52 -26.61 12.16 14.49
C ARG A 52 -26.55 10.64 14.57
N PHE A 53 -25.64 10.07 13.78
CA PHE A 53 -25.26 8.66 13.82
C PHE A 53 -23.81 8.55 14.29
N GLY A 54 -23.42 7.37 14.75
CA GLY A 54 -22.04 7.03 15.04
C GLY A 54 -21.60 7.43 16.45
N THR A 55 -20.29 7.64 16.62
CA THR A 55 -19.65 7.96 17.90
C THR A 55 -18.82 9.22 17.79
N GLU A 56 -18.53 9.87 18.92
CA GLU A 56 -17.61 11.01 18.94
C GLU A 56 -16.16 10.59 18.63
N PRO A 57 -15.37 11.43 17.93
CA PRO A 57 -15.78 12.68 17.30
C PRO A 57 -16.72 12.43 16.11
N TRP A 58 -17.84 13.14 16.05
CA TRP A 58 -18.78 13.05 14.93
C TRP A 58 -18.13 13.53 13.62
N ILE A 59 -18.34 12.79 12.54
CA ILE A 59 -17.92 13.19 11.19
C ILE A 59 -19.11 13.10 10.23
N CYS A 60 -19.14 13.92 9.17
CA CYS A 60 -20.24 13.90 8.20
C CYS A 60 -20.50 12.51 7.60
N GLY A 61 -19.44 11.72 7.37
CA GLY A 61 -19.54 10.34 6.88
C GLY A 61 -20.28 9.38 7.82
N ASP A 62 -20.48 9.71 9.11
CA ASP A 62 -21.34 8.89 9.97
C ASP A 62 -22.79 8.85 9.47
N GLN A 63 -23.22 9.91 8.78
CA GLN A 63 -24.54 10.07 8.20
C GLN A 63 -24.74 9.26 6.92
N ASP A 64 -23.70 8.67 6.34
CA ASP A 64 -23.82 7.82 5.14
C ASP A 64 -24.84 6.68 5.36
N ARG A 65 -25.06 6.29 6.62
CA ARG A 65 -26.09 5.35 7.09
C ARG A 65 -27.54 5.72 6.70
N ILE A 66 -27.83 6.99 6.38
CA ILE A 66 -29.18 7.38 5.94
C ILE A 66 -29.57 6.69 4.63
N PHE A 67 -28.62 6.40 3.75
CA PHE A 67 -28.92 5.78 2.45
C PHE A 67 -29.41 4.33 2.55
N PRO A 68 -28.70 3.39 3.23
CA PRO A 68 -29.23 2.04 3.41
C PRO A 68 -30.53 2.00 4.23
N LEU A 69 -30.73 2.92 5.20
CA LEU A 69 -32.01 3.04 5.90
C LEU A 69 -33.14 3.52 4.97
N ALA A 70 -32.88 4.51 4.10
CA ALA A 70 -33.84 4.97 3.11
C ALA A 70 -34.21 3.85 2.13
N ALA A 71 -33.24 3.04 1.71
CA ALA A 71 -33.47 1.86 0.87
C ALA A 71 -34.35 0.82 1.59
N ALA A 72 -34.05 0.50 2.85
CA ALA A 72 -34.87 -0.38 3.67
C ALA A 72 -36.29 0.16 3.86
N TRP A 73 -36.45 1.47 4.00
CA TRP A 73 -37.77 2.09 4.12
C TRP A 73 -38.59 2.04 2.82
N SER A 74 -37.94 2.23 1.67
CA SER A 74 -38.62 2.38 0.38
C SER A 74 -38.86 1.09 -0.39
N TYR A 75 -38.09 0.03 -0.14
CA TYR A 75 -38.10 -1.17 -0.99
C TYR A 75 -39.13 -2.21 -0.50
N GLU A 76 -40.19 -2.43 -1.27
CA GLU A 76 -41.22 -3.43 -0.96
C GLU A 76 -40.66 -4.84 -1.19
N HIS A 77 -40.56 -5.64 -0.12
CA HIS A 77 -40.15 -7.04 -0.19
C HIS A 77 -40.76 -7.84 0.98
N PRO A 78 -41.18 -9.10 0.80
CA PRO A 78 -41.76 -9.90 1.89
C PRO A 78 -40.87 -10.02 3.13
N ASP A 79 -39.56 -10.12 2.94
CA ASP A 79 -38.57 -10.23 4.03
C ASP A 79 -38.07 -8.88 4.56
N ASN A 80 -38.63 -7.76 4.10
CA ASN A 80 -38.27 -6.44 4.57
C ASN A 80 -39.33 -5.89 5.55
N PRO A 81 -39.13 -6.03 6.88
CA PRO A 81 -40.07 -5.53 7.88
C PRO A 81 -40.03 -4.00 8.04
N PHE A 82 -39.07 -3.33 7.41
CA PHE A 82 -38.86 -1.89 7.54
C PHE A 82 -39.54 -1.07 6.45
N TYR A 83 -40.19 -1.74 5.48
CA TYR A 83 -40.95 -1.07 4.44
C TYR A 83 -42.00 -0.14 5.06
N HIS A 84 -41.88 1.15 4.77
CA HIS A 84 -42.68 2.23 5.36
C HIS A 84 -42.68 2.30 6.91
N SER A 85 -41.60 1.90 7.56
CA SER A 85 -41.44 2.04 9.02
C SER A 85 -41.28 3.49 9.47
N ASP A 86 -42.12 3.96 10.39
CA ASP A 86 -42.04 5.30 10.98
C ASP A 86 -40.72 5.55 11.73
N GLU A 87 -40.21 4.53 12.43
CA GLU A 87 -38.94 4.61 13.17
C GLU A 87 -37.75 4.85 12.22
N VAL A 88 -37.70 4.08 11.13
CA VAL A 88 -36.65 4.21 10.12
C VAL A 88 -36.74 5.56 9.42
N LEU A 89 -37.95 6.00 9.07
CA LEU A 89 -38.16 7.30 8.44
C LEU A 89 -37.71 8.44 9.35
N ALA A 90 -38.02 8.39 10.65
CA ALA A 90 -37.59 9.39 11.62
C ALA A 90 -36.05 9.46 11.74
N ALA A 91 -35.38 8.31 11.77
CA ALA A 91 -33.91 8.26 11.81
C ALA A 91 -33.27 8.82 10.54
N VAL A 92 -33.81 8.46 9.37
CA VAL A 92 -33.37 9.03 8.08
C VAL A 92 -33.55 10.55 8.10
N ALA A 93 -34.77 11.03 8.41
CA ALA A 93 -35.15 12.43 8.46
C ALA A 93 -34.20 13.26 9.33
N GLY A 94 -33.96 12.82 10.58
CA GLY A 94 -33.05 13.49 11.50
C GLY A 94 -31.59 13.48 11.04
N GLY A 95 -31.14 12.39 10.41
CA GLY A 95 -29.78 12.29 9.87
C GLY A 95 -29.47 13.35 8.79
N GLY A 96 -30.41 13.56 7.88
CA GLY A 96 -30.24 14.64 6.89
C GLY A 96 -30.37 16.04 7.48
N VAL A 97 -31.16 16.25 8.55
CA VAL A 97 -31.15 17.54 9.28
C VAL A 97 -29.78 17.78 9.90
N ALA A 98 -29.18 16.78 10.54
CA ALA A 98 -27.85 16.87 11.12
C ALA A 98 -26.77 17.22 10.07
N LEU A 99 -26.90 16.73 8.83
CA LEU A 99 -26.03 17.14 7.73
C LEU A 99 -26.16 18.63 7.43
N VAL A 100 -27.39 19.15 7.31
CA VAL A 100 -27.66 20.58 7.03
C VAL A 100 -27.10 21.47 8.14
N GLU A 101 -27.31 21.10 9.40
CA GLU A 101 -26.84 21.88 10.55
C GLU A 101 -25.31 21.95 10.65
N ALA A 102 -24.62 20.94 10.12
CA ALA A 102 -23.15 20.89 10.13
C ALA A 102 -22.50 21.53 8.88
N GLN A 103 -23.30 21.93 7.87
CA GLN A 103 -22.77 22.60 6.69
C GLN A 103 -22.24 24.00 7.02
N ASP A 104 -21.17 24.41 6.33
CA ASP A 104 -20.76 25.81 6.26
C ASP A 104 -21.65 26.63 5.31
N GLU A 105 -21.37 27.92 5.19
CA GLU A 105 -22.10 28.86 4.32
C GLU A 105 -22.05 28.53 2.82
N LEU A 106 -21.18 27.60 2.40
CA LEU A 106 -21.09 27.11 1.03
C LEU A 106 -21.64 25.68 0.87
N GLY A 107 -22.11 25.06 1.96
CA GLY A 107 -22.56 23.66 1.95
C GLY A 107 -21.43 22.65 2.13
N ARG A 108 -20.24 23.05 2.60
CA ARG A 108 -19.14 22.10 2.87
C ARG A 108 -19.21 21.59 4.30
N TRP A 109 -18.54 20.47 4.54
CA TRP A 109 -18.28 19.99 5.89
C TRP A 109 -16.79 20.02 6.20
N ARG A 110 -16.48 20.10 7.48
CA ARG A 110 -15.13 19.83 7.97
C ARG A 110 -14.74 18.39 7.62
N PHE A 111 -13.58 18.22 7.01
CA PHE A 111 -13.00 16.90 6.74
C PHE A 111 -12.28 16.38 7.99
N ASP A 112 -13.06 16.14 9.04
CA ASP A 112 -12.59 15.53 10.28
C ASP A 112 -12.48 14.00 10.12
N LYS A 113 -11.55 13.40 10.85
CA LYS A 113 -11.33 11.94 10.93
C LYS A 113 -11.59 11.44 12.34
N LYS A 114 -11.87 10.14 12.48
CA LYS A 114 -12.10 9.50 13.79
C LYS A 114 -10.87 9.52 14.70
N ASP A 115 -9.67 9.69 14.15
CA ASP A 115 -8.43 9.87 14.92
C ASP A 115 -8.23 11.32 15.43
N GLY A 116 -9.16 12.23 15.15
CA GLY A 116 -9.10 13.64 15.53
C GLY A 116 -8.38 14.55 14.54
N SER A 117 -7.83 14.03 13.44
CA SER A 117 -7.20 14.86 12.40
C SER A 117 -8.23 15.64 11.57
N TYR A 118 -7.84 16.85 11.12
CA TYR A 118 -8.65 17.76 10.31
C TYR A 118 -7.95 18.10 8.99
N TRP A 119 -8.67 17.92 7.88
CA TRP A 119 -8.10 17.99 6.52
C TRP A 119 -8.69 19.13 5.67
N GLY A 120 -9.26 20.15 6.31
CA GLY A 120 -9.87 21.29 5.62
C GLY A 120 -11.38 21.17 5.41
N GLN A 121 -11.95 22.11 4.68
CA GLN A 121 -13.38 22.09 4.29
C GLN A 121 -13.54 21.35 2.96
N THR A 122 -14.56 20.49 2.84
CA THR A 122 -14.76 19.68 1.64
C THR A 122 -16.24 19.52 1.26
N TYR A 123 -16.49 19.44 -0.04
CA TYR A 123 -17.72 18.84 -0.56
C TYR A 123 -17.55 17.32 -0.51
N MET A 124 -18.01 16.70 0.57
CA MET A 124 -17.83 15.26 0.80
C MET A 124 -18.61 14.45 -0.25
N ALA A 125 -17.93 13.99 -1.30
CA ALA A 125 -18.55 13.37 -2.47
C ALA A 125 -19.44 12.17 -2.11
N TRP A 126 -18.92 11.29 -1.26
CA TRP A 126 -19.60 10.08 -0.81
C TRP A 126 -20.89 10.38 -0.02
N THR A 127 -20.86 11.38 0.86
CA THR A 127 -22.01 11.79 1.66
C THR A 127 -23.05 12.52 0.81
N TYR A 128 -22.63 13.43 -0.07
CA TYR A 128 -23.55 14.09 -1.02
C TYR A 128 -24.27 13.08 -1.91
N SER A 129 -23.53 12.14 -2.50
CA SER A 129 -24.08 11.09 -3.33
C SER A 129 -25.14 10.25 -2.61
N ARG A 130 -24.87 9.86 -1.35
CA ARG A 130 -25.82 9.10 -0.53
C ARG A 130 -27.02 9.94 -0.14
N TRP A 131 -26.81 11.19 0.23
CA TRP A 131 -27.86 12.08 0.70
C TRP A 131 -28.87 12.41 -0.39
N ILE A 132 -28.44 12.73 -1.62
CA ILE A 132 -29.37 13.00 -2.73
C ILE A 132 -30.15 11.75 -3.15
N ARG A 133 -29.52 10.58 -3.11
CA ARG A 133 -30.16 9.30 -3.42
C ARG A 133 -31.16 8.90 -2.34
N ALA A 134 -30.82 9.08 -1.07
CA ALA A 134 -31.77 8.90 0.04
C ALA A 134 -32.96 9.87 -0.10
N TYR A 135 -32.71 11.13 -0.41
CA TYR A 135 -33.74 12.14 -0.63
C TYR A 135 -34.75 11.71 -1.72
N LEU A 136 -34.27 11.21 -2.86
CA LEU A 136 -35.14 10.69 -3.93
C LEU A 136 -36.09 9.57 -3.46
N LEU A 137 -35.65 8.74 -2.49
CA LEU A 137 -36.45 7.64 -1.96
C LEU A 137 -37.52 8.11 -0.96
N VAL A 138 -37.21 9.11 -0.12
CA VAL A 138 -38.05 9.46 1.04
C VAL A 138 -38.75 10.83 0.94
N ARG A 139 -38.42 11.68 -0.04
CA ARG A 139 -38.85 13.10 -0.08
C ARG A 139 -40.35 13.34 0.08
N ASP A 140 -41.18 12.43 -0.40
CA ASP A 140 -42.63 12.59 -0.37
C ASP A 140 -43.27 12.10 0.95
N ALA A 141 -42.49 11.40 1.79
CA ALA A 141 -42.89 10.97 3.13
C ALA A 141 -42.25 11.81 4.25
N LEU A 142 -41.22 12.60 3.95
CA LEU A 142 -40.64 13.52 4.93
C LEU A 142 -41.68 14.56 5.40
N PRO A 143 -41.71 14.92 6.69
CA PRO A 143 -42.47 16.08 7.17
C PRO A 143 -42.07 17.35 6.41
N ASP A 144 -43.04 18.22 6.10
CA ASP A 144 -42.83 19.39 5.23
C ASP A 144 -41.66 20.31 5.68
N ASP A 145 -41.52 20.54 6.98
CA ASP A 145 -40.46 21.36 7.57
C ASP A 145 -39.08 20.69 7.48
N VAL A 146 -39.04 19.36 7.66
CA VAL A 146 -37.82 18.56 7.50
C VAL A 146 -37.42 18.49 6.02
N ARG A 147 -38.38 18.25 5.13
CA ARG A 147 -38.17 18.28 3.67
C ARG A 147 -37.59 19.62 3.24
N ALA A 148 -38.20 20.73 3.65
CA ALA A 148 -37.69 22.07 3.34
C ALA A 148 -36.26 22.29 3.87
N THR A 149 -35.94 21.73 5.03
CA THR A 149 -34.58 21.78 5.60
C THR A 149 -33.57 21.01 4.74
N TRP A 150 -33.92 19.80 4.30
CA TRP A 150 -33.09 19.01 3.39
C TRP A 150 -32.88 19.70 2.05
N GLU A 151 -33.96 20.15 1.41
CA GLU A 151 -33.92 20.84 0.12
C GLU A 151 -32.99 22.06 0.21
N ARG A 152 -33.06 22.85 1.29
CA ARG A 152 -32.17 23.99 1.53
C ARG A 152 -30.69 23.59 1.53
N GLY A 153 -30.30 22.55 2.26
CA GLY A 153 -28.90 22.14 2.36
C GLY A 153 -28.38 21.46 1.10
N LEU A 154 -29.19 20.63 0.45
CA LEU A 154 -28.87 20.01 -0.83
C LEU A 154 -28.70 21.07 -1.93
N LEU A 155 -29.64 22.01 -2.05
CA LEU A 155 -29.57 23.10 -3.03
C LEU A 155 -28.37 24.02 -2.77
N LEU A 156 -28.04 24.32 -1.50
CA LEU A 156 -26.85 25.10 -1.15
C LEU A 156 -25.58 24.42 -1.64
N GLY A 157 -25.41 23.13 -1.31
CA GLY A 157 -24.27 22.33 -1.72
C GLY A 157 -24.13 22.21 -3.23
N TYR A 158 -25.15 21.68 -3.89
CA TYR A 158 -25.09 21.39 -5.32
C TYR A 158 -24.96 22.65 -6.19
N ARG A 159 -25.54 23.79 -5.78
CA ARG A 159 -25.33 25.06 -6.48
C ARG A 159 -23.86 25.46 -6.51
N ASN A 160 -23.10 25.19 -5.44
CA ASN A 160 -21.68 25.51 -5.40
C ASN A 160 -20.83 24.42 -6.06
N ILE A 161 -21.17 23.14 -5.89
CA ILE A 161 -20.48 22.02 -6.56
C ILE A 161 -20.59 22.14 -8.09
N ALA A 162 -21.80 22.42 -8.61
CA ALA A 162 -22.07 22.47 -10.04
C ALA A 162 -21.27 23.57 -10.78
N GLN A 163 -20.86 24.65 -10.09
CA GLN A 163 -20.06 25.73 -10.70
C GLN A 163 -18.72 25.26 -11.26
N GLY A 164 -18.15 24.19 -10.70
CA GLY A 164 -16.91 23.60 -11.19
C GLY A 164 -17.03 22.85 -12.51
N TYR A 165 -18.25 22.57 -12.98
CA TYR A 165 -18.48 21.72 -14.16
C TYR A 165 -18.95 22.51 -15.38
N PRO A 166 -18.48 22.14 -16.59
CA PRO A 166 -17.64 20.97 -16.91
C PRO A 166 -16.11 21.21 -16.82
N GLN A 167 -15.64 22.29 -16.20
CA GLN A 167 -14.22 22.72 -16.25
C GLN A 167 -13.28 21.99 -15.28
N SER A 168 -13.81 21.25 -14.31
CA SER A 168 -13.01 20.49 -13.34
C SER A 168 -12.01 19.53 -14.02
N GLY A 169 -10.91 19.23 -13.33
CA GLY A 169 -9.99 18.17 -13.72
C GLY A 169 -10.60 16.77 -13.58
N VAL A 170 -10.10 15.80 -14.34
CA VAL A 170 -10.47 14.39 -14.21
C VAL A 170 -9.67 13.78 -13.07
N HIS A 171 -10.36 13.48 -11.97
CA HIS A 171 -9.84 12.81 -10.79
C HIS A 171 -11.02 12.11 -10.08
N ASN A 172 -10.76 11.15 -9.20
CA ASN A 172 -11.80 10.30 -8.59
C ASN A 172 -12.95 11.10 -7.93
N ILE A 173 -12.64 12.10 -7.10
CA ILE A 173 -13.60 12.96 -6.40
C ILE A 173 -14.42 13.82 -7.38
N PRO A 174 -13.81 14.58 -8.31
CA PRO A 174 -14.56 15.29 -9.35
C PRO A 174 -15.48 14.39 -10.19
N VAL A 175 -15.08 13.17 -10.52
CA VAL A 175 -15.95 12.26 -11.28
C VAL A 175 -17.17 11.82 -10.47
N HIS A 176 -16.97 11.51 -9.19
CA HIS A 176 -18.06 11.14 -8.28
C HIS A 176 -19.04 12.28 -8.00
N LEU A 177 -18.50 13.49 -7.78
CA LEU A 177 -19.31 14.70 -7.63
C LEU A 177 -20.09 15.03 -8.90
N ALA A 178 -19.51 14.83 -10.10
CA ALA A 178 -20.24 15.05 -11.36
C ALA A 178 -21.45 14.11 -11.49
N ALA A 179 -21.29 12.84 -11.12
CA ALA A 179 -22.40 11.88 -11.12
C ALA A 179 -23.50 12.35 -10.17
N SER A 180 -23.10 12.79 -8.98
CA SER A 180 -24.01 13.32 -7.96
C SER A 180 -24.70 14.62 -8.39
N VAL A 181 -24.02 15.51 -9.11
CA VAL A 181 -24.61 16.73 -9.71
C VAL A 181 -25.69 16.37 -10.73
N PHE A 182 -25.47 15.34 -11.55
CA PHE A 182 -26.49 14.87 -12.48
C PHE A 182 -27.74 14.37 -11.73
N ILE A 183 -27.55 13.53 -10.70
CA ILE A 183 -28.65 13.00 -9.87
C ILE A 183 -29.41 14.13 -9.18
N ALA A 184 -28.70 15.14 -8.65
CA ALA A 184 -29.33 16.32 -8.07
C ALA A 184 -30.13 17.12 -9.10
N GLY A 185 -29.60 17.27 -10.32
CA GLY A 185 -30.32 17.91 -11.42
C GLY A 185 -31.61 17.15 -11.79
N VAL A 186 -31.63 15.82 -11.69
CA VAL A 186 -32.86 15.03 -11.83
C VAL A 186 -33.81 15.25 -10.64
N ALA A 187 -33.29 15.25 -9.41
CA ALA A 187 -34.10 15.38 -8.20
C ALA A 187 -34.84 16.72 -8.10
N PHE A 188 -34.22 17.79 -8.60
CA PHE A 188 -34.71 19.17 -8.54
C PHE A 188 -35.17 19.75 -9.88
N ASP A 189 -35.22 18.93 -10.95
CA ASP A 189 -35.58 19.37 -12.29
C ASP A 189 -34.70 20.54 -12.82
N ASP A 190 -33.39 20.49 -12.51
CA ASP A 190 -32.40 21.48 -12.94
C ASP A 190 -31.65 20.99 -14.19
N GLU A 191 -32.10 21.46 -15.36
CA GLU A 191 -31.50 21.13 -16.66
C GLU A 191 -30.04 21.63 -16.81
N ASP A 192 -29.66 22.70 -16.10
CA ASP A 192 -28.30 23.26 -16.15
C ASP A 192 -27.30 22.29 -15.50
N TRP A 193 -27.66 21.75 -14.34
CA TRP A 193 -26.84 20.77 -13.61
C TRP A 193 -26.70 19.46 -14.39
N GLN A 194 -27.81 18.96 -14.96
CA GLN A 194 -27.78 17.77 -15.82
C GLN A 194 -26.86 17.99 -17.04
N ARG A 195 -26.96 19.15 -17.69
CA ARG A 195 -26.12 19.50 -18.85
C ARG A 195 -24.64 19.56 -18.49
N ARG A 196 -24.26 20.25 -17.40
CA ARG A 196 -22.87 20.38 -16.95
C ARG A 196 -22.21 19.03 -16.67
N ALA A 197 -22.93 18.14 -15.99
CA ALA A 197 -22.43 16.79 -15.72
C ALA A 197 -22.29 15.98 -17.02
N ARG A 198 -23.28 16.04 -17.93
CA ARG A 198 -23.23 15.37 -19.24
C ARG A 198 -22.11 15.88 -20.14
N GLU A 199 -21.72 17.15 -20.03
CA GLU A 199 -20.56 17.72 -20.73
C GLU A 199 -19.22 17.28 -20.12
N PHE A 200 -19.20 16.93 -18.83
CA PHE A 200 -17.99 16.48 -18.13
C PHE A 200 -17.71 14.97 -18.27
N MET A 201 -18.75 14.12 -18.17
CA MET A 201 -18.58 12.65 -18.17
C MET A 201 -17.79 12.08 -19.35
N PRO A 202 -17.95 12.56 -20.60
CA PRO A 202 -17.13 12.10 -21.73
C PRO A 202 -15.62 12.32 -21.53
N LYS A 203 -15.22 13.37 -20.79
CA LYS A 203 -13.79 13.62 -20.46
C LYS A 203 -13.24 12.53 -19.55
N ALA A 204 -14.02 12.11 -18.55
CA ALA A 204 -13.64 11.02 -17.65
C ALA A 204 -13.53 9.69 -18.40
N ILE A 205 -14.49 9.40 -19.29
CA ILE A 205 -14.47 8.19 -20.14
C ILE A 205 -13.24 8.19 -21.06
N ALA A 206 -12.94 9.33 -21.70
CA ALA A 206 -11.79 9.47 -22.59
C ALA A 206 -10.43 9.34 -21.89
N ALA A 207 -10.38 9.61 -20.58
CA ALA A 207 -9.16 9.46 -19.77
C ALA A 207 -8.92 8.02 -19.29
N GLN A 208 -9.85 7.09 -19.52
CA GLN A 208 -9.65 5.69 -19.15
C GLN A 208 -8.58 5.06 -20.04
N ASP A 209 -7.61 4.40 -19.41
CA ASP A 209 -6.62 3.60 -20.10
C ASP A 209 -7.31 2.48 -20.92
N PRO A 210 -6.80 2.14 -22.12
CA PRO A 210 -7.35 1.05 -22.93
C PRO A 210 -7.47 -0.29 -22.19
N ALA A 211 -6.61 -0.57 -21.21
CA ALA A 211 -6.67 -1.76 -20.37
C ALA A 211 -7.84 -1.75 -19.36
N GLY A 212 -8.52 -0.61 -19.17
CA GLY A 212 -9.76 -0.51 -18.38
C GLY A 212 -9.62 0.15 -17.01
N PHE A 213 -8.51 0.85 -16.73
CA PHE A 213 -8.30 1.57 -15.48
C PHE A 213 -8.14 3.08 -15.66
N TRP A 214 -8.17 3.85 -14.57
CA TRP A 214 -7.74 5.26 -14.55
C TRP A 214 -6.45 5.40 -13.74
N SER A 215 -5.47 6.10 -14.31
CA SER A 215 -4.15 6.38 -13.71
C SER A 215 -4.19 7.70 -12.94
N GLU A 216 -3.54 7.81 -11.77
CA GLU A 216 -3.25 9.11 -11.13
C GLU A 216 -1.80 9.55 -11.39
N HIS A 217 -0.90 8.61 -11.74
CA HIS A 217 0.47 8.92 -12.16
C HIS A 217 0.91 8.07 -13.36
N GLN A 218 1.23 6.80 -13.13
CA GLN A 218 1.73 5.88 -14.16
C GLN A 218 1.28 4.45 -13.84
N GLY A 219 0.22 3.98 -14.49
CA GLY A 219 -0.37 2.66 -14.31
C GLY A 219 -1.61 2.68 -13.40
N PRO A 220 -2.13 1.52 -12.96
CA PRO A 220 -3.40 1.48 -12.25
C PRO A 220 -3.28 1.89 -10.78
N VAL A 221 -4.29 2.62 -10.30
CA VAL A 221 -4.72 2.60 -8.89
C VAL A 221 -5.92 1.67 -8.79
N VAL A 222 -5.73 0.42 -8.36
CA VAL A 222 -6.77 -0.61 -8.44
C VAL A 222 -7.99 -0.20 -7.61
N MET A 223 -7.78 0.30 -6.39
CA MET A 223 -8.89 0.70 -5.52
C MET A 223 -9.68 1.90 -6.06
N TYR A 224 -9.02 2.84 -6.74
CA TYR A 224 -9.71 4.02 -7.24
C TYR A 224 -10.43 3.78 -8.56
N ASN A 225 -10.02 2.76 -9.31
CA ASN A 225 -10.78 2.29 -10.45
C ASN A 225 -12.24 1.95 -10.09
N TYR A 226 -12.48 1.42 -8.89
CA TYR A 226 -13.83 1.23 -8.36
C TYR A 226 -14.59 2.55 -8.17
N VAL A 227 -13.94 3.63 -7.75
CA VAL A 227 -14.58 4.94 -7.53
C VAL A 227 -15.08 5.53 -8.84
N TYR A 228 -14.27 5.45 -9.90
CA TYR A 228 -14.69 5.86 -11.25
C TYR A 228 -15.84 4.98 -11.76
N SER A 229 -15.71 3.65 -11.61
CA SER A 229 -16.75 2.70 -12.03
C SER A 229 -18.07 2.94 -11.31
N GLU A 230 -18.04 3.22 -10.01
CA GLU A 230 -19.23 3.53 -9.21
C GLU A 230 -19.91 4.81 -9.70
N ALA A 231 -19.15 5.88 -9.88
CA ALA A 231 -19.65 7.16 -10.35
C ALA A 231 -20.30 7.05 -11.74
N LEU A 232 -19.64 6.34 -12.66
CA LEU A 232 -20.14 6.06 -13.99
C LEU A 232 -21.39 5.17 -13.97
N GLY A 233 -21.45 4.18 -13.08
CA GLY A 233 -22.63 3.34 -12.86
C GLY A 233 -23.84 4.14 -12.43
N PHE A 234 -23.70 4.96 -11.38
CA PHE A 234 -24.78 5.83 -10.95
C PHE A 234 -25.18 6.82 -12.06
N TYR A 235 -24.23 7.47 -12.72
CA TYR A 235 -24.55 8.35 -13.85
C TYR A 235 -25.31 7.62 -14.96
N TYR A 236 -24.89 6.43 -15.35
CA TYR A 236 -25.55 5.64 -16.39
C TYR A 236 -26.99 5.28 -16.01
N HIS A 237 -27.23 4.84 -14.77
CA HIS A 237 -28.57 4.52 -14.29
C HIS A 237 -29.57 5.65 -14.57
N PHE A 238 -29.20 6.90 -14.25
CA PHE A 238 -30.08 8.06 -14.43
C PHE A 238 -30.04 8.66 -15.84
N ALA A 239 -28.85 8.71 -16.48
CA ALA A 239 -28.64 9.44 -17.73
C ALA A 239 -28.84 8.60 -18.99
N GLN A 240 -28.76 7.26 -18.86
CA GLN A 240 -28.82 6.28 -19.94
C GLN A 240 -27.87 6.62 -21.11
N ASP A 241 -26.67 7.13 -20.80
CA ASP A 241 -25.66 7.52 -21.78
C ASP A 241 -24.89 6.28 -22.29
N PRO A 242 -25.09 5.84 -23.55
CA PRO A 242 -24.53 4.58 -24.02
C PRO A 242 -23.00 4.56 -24.09
N GLN A 243 -22.34 5.73 -24.11
CA GLN A 243 -20.87 5.80 -24.11
C GLN A 243 -20.25 5.25 -22.82
N VAL A 244 -21.01 5.21 -21.73
CA VAL A 244 -20.55 4.72 -20.43
C VAL A 244 -20.36 3.21 -20.43
N LEU A 245 -21.18 2.46 -21.18
CA LEU A 245 -21.21 1.00 -21.13
C LEU A 245 -19.86 0.36 -21.51
N GLU A 246 -19.21 0.87 -22.55
CA GLU A 246 -17.90 0.33 -22.96
C GLU A 246 -16.82 0.62 -21.91
N ALA A 247 -16.88 1.79 -21.25
CA ALA A 247 -15.95 2.11 -20.17
C ALA A 247 -16.11 1.16 -18.97
N LEU A 248 -17.37 0.88 -18.58
CA LEU A 248 -17.70 -0.07 -17.52
C LEU A 248 -17.33 -1.52 -17.90
N ARG A 249 -17.52 -1.91 -19.17
CA ARG A 249 -17.11 -3.23 -19.68
C ARG A 249 -15.59 -3.42 -19.55
N ARG A 250 -14.80 -2.43 -19.97
CA ARG A 250 -13.33 -2.46 -19.83
C ARG A 250 -12.89 -2.50 -18.36
N ALA A 251 -13.55 -1.75 -17.49
CA ALA A 251 -13.27 -1.80 -16.05
C ALA A 251 -13.58 -3.18 -15.43
N ALA A 252 -14.70 -3.80 -15.80
CA ALA A 252 -15.04 -5.16 -15.40
C ALA A 252 -14.01 -6.19 -15.87
N HIS A 253 -13.56 -6.07 -17.12
CA HIS A 253 -12.51 -6.94 -17.67
C HIS A 253 -11.19 -6.75 -16.91
N PHE A 254 -10.75 -5.50 -16.67
CA PHE A 254 -9.57 -5.19 -15.89
C PHE A 254 -9.61 -5.85 -14.50
N HIS A 255 -10.69 -5.64 -13.75
CA HIS A 255 -10.81 -6.19 -12.40
C HIS A 255 -10.87 -7.71 -12.38
N SER A 256 -11.50 -8.34 -13.36
CA SER A 256 -11.50 -9.80 -13.51
C SER A 256 -10.11 -10.34 -13.84
N ALA A 257 -9.37 -9.63 -14.69
CA ALA A 257 -8.05 -10.01 -15.17
C ALA A 257 -6.96 -10.02 -14.07
N ILE A 258 -7.17 -9.31 -12.97
CA ILE A 258 -6.19 -9.15 -11.89
C ILE A 258 -6.55 -9.91 -10.60
N LEU A 259 -7.55 -10.79 -10.64
CA LEU A 259 -7.91 -11.59 -9.47
C LEU A 259 -6.92 -12.73 -9.23
N TRP A 260 -6.53 -12.91 -7.98
CA TRP A 260 -6.02 -14.17 -7.48
C TRP A 260 -7.15 -15.20 -7.32
N PRO A 261 -6.84 -16.50 -7.24
CA PRO A 261 -7.84 -17.55 -7.02
C PRO A 261 -8.80 -17.30 -5.83
N ASP A 262 -8.31 -16.68 -4.75
CA ASP A 262 -9.10 -16.33 -3.56
C ASP A 262 -10.02 -15.10 -3.74
N GLY A 263 -9.92 -14.40 -4.88
CA GLY A 263 -10.68 -13.18 -5.17
C GLY A 263 -10.06 -11.89 -4.65
N SER A 264 -8.86 -11.94 -4.05
CA SER A 264 -8.02 -10.76 -3.80
C SER A 264 -7.35 -10.30 -5.10
N ALA A 265 -6.83 -9.07 -5.14
CA ALA A 265 -6.27 -8.48 -6.36
C ALA A 265 -4.73 -8.49 -6.37
N VAL A 266 -4.16 -8.56 -7.57
CA VAL A 266 -2.73 -8.29 -7.83
C VAL A 266 -2.38 -6.89 -7.33
N SER A 267 -1.25 -6.78 -6.63
CA SER A 267 -0.82 -5.56 -5.94
C SER A 267 0.47 -4.94 -6.52
N CYS A 268 1.35 -5.72 -7.16
CA CYS A 268 2.59 -5.19 -7.75
C CYS A 268 2.35 -4.16 -8.88
N ILE A 269 1.16 -4.19 -9.50
CA ILE A 269 0.75 -3.20 -10.51
C ILE A 269 0.08 -1.96 -9.90
N ASP A 270 -0.23 -1.93 -8.61
CA ASP A 270 -0.90 -0.79 -7.98
C ASP A 270 0.10 0.32 -7.62
N GLU A 271 -0.16 1.57 -8.02
CA GLU A 271 0.71 2.71 -7.70
C GLU A 271 0.55 3.26 -6.29
N ARG A 272 -0.50 2.88 -5.56
CA ARG A 272 -0.86 3.52 -4.29
C ARG A 272 -1.12 2.54 -3.16
N ASN A 273 -1.83 1.46 -3.44
CA ASN A 273 -2.34 0.55 -2.43
C ASN A 273 -1.48 -0.72 -2.32
N THR A 274 -1.18 -1.11 -1.09
CA THR A 274 -0.57 -2.41 -0.79
C THR A 274 -1.59 -3.53 -0.84
N TYR A 275 -1.10 -4.77 -0.86
CA TYR A 275 -1.93 -5.96 -0.90
C TYR A 275 -2.93 -6.04 0.26
N SER A 276 -4.13 -6.52 -0.06
CA SER A 276 -5.16 -6.90 0.90
C SER A 276 -5.77 -8.23 0.48
N SER A 277 -5.89 -9.18 1.40
CA SER A 277 -6.58 -10.45 1.20
C SER A 277 -8.11 -10.32 1.17
N ALA A 278 -8.65 -9.10 1.30
CA ALA A 278 -10.09 -8.88 1.28
C ALA A 278 -10.68 -9.12 -0.11
N VAL A 279 -11.75 -9.92 -0.18
CA VAL A 279 -12.57 -10.08 -1.38
C VAL A 279 -13.29 -8.76 -1.67
N ARG A 280 -12.91 -8.07 -2.75
CA ARG A 280 -13.54 -6.80 -3.16
C ARG A 280 -14.73 -7.10 -4.05
N ILE A 281 -15.94 -6.86 -3.55
CA ILE A 281 -17.19 -7.19 -4.24
C ILE A 281 -17.35 -6.45 -5.58
N GLY A 282 -17.07 -5.15 -5.60
CA GLY A 282 -17.40 -4.27 -6.72
C GLY A 282 -18.40 -3.20 -6.30
N ASN A 283 -19.20 -2.69 -7.24
CA ASN A 283 -20.21 -1.65 -7.04
C ASN A 283 -21.22 -1.67 -8.21
N PRO A 284 -22.28 -0.83 -8.20
CA PRO A 284 -23.29 -0.82 -9.27
C PRO A 284 -22.74 -0.52 -10.67
N GLY A 285 -21.58 0.11 -10.81
CA GLY A 285 -20.91 0.28 -12.11
C GLY A 285 -20.66 -1.03 -12.85
N PHE A 286 -20.41 -2.11 -12.11
CA PHE A 286 -20.21 -3.43 -12.71
C PHE A 286 -21.54 -4.11 -13.07
N ALA A 287 -22.69 -3.59 -12.65
CA ALA A 287 -23.97 -4.25 -12.90
C ALA A 287 -24.56 -3.97 -14.31
N HIS A 288 -23.97 -3.06 -15.07
CA HIS A 288 -24.53 -2.59 -16.35
C HIS A 288 -24.06 -3.37 -17.57
N THR A 289 -23.08 -4.28 -17.43
CA THR A 289 -22.54 -5.11 -18.51
C THR A 289 -22.57 -6.60 -18.12
N PRO A 290 -22.68 -7.54 -19.08
CA PRO A 290 -22.66 -8.96 -18.76
C PRO A 290 -21.41 -9.42 -18.00
N GLU A 291 -20.24 -8.93 -18.40
CA GLU A 291 -18.95 -9.24 -17.78
C GLU A 291 -18.87 -8.68 -16.35
N GLY A 292 -19.35 -7.45 -16.13
CA GLY A 292 -19.37 -6.85 -14.80
C GLY A 292 -20.33 -7.57 -13.85
N ARG A 293 -21.50 -8.02 -14.34
CA ARG A 293 -22.42 -8.83 -13.52
C ARG A 293 -21.80 -10.16 -13.13
N GLY A 294 -21.04 -10.79 -14.03
CA GLY A 294 -20.29 -11.99 -13.69
C GLY A 294 -19.21 -11.74 -12.64
N TYR A 295 -18.47 -10.65 -12.76
CA TYR A 295 -17.51 -10.22 -11.75
C TYR A 295 -18.17 -10.05 -10.37
N LEU A 296 -19.27 -9.29 -10.30
CA LEU A 296 -20.02 -9.08 -9.05
C LEU A 296 -20.49 -10.41 -8.46
N LEU A 297 -21.12 -11.26 -9.27
CA LEU A 297 -21.66 -12.54 -8.81
C LEU A 297 -20.56 -13.49 -8.31
N ALA A 298 -19.41 -13.51 -8.98
CA ALA A 298 -18.26 -14.30 -8.54
C ALA A 298 -17.72 -13.82 -7.19
N GLN A 299 -17.53 -12.51 -7.00
CA GLN A 299 -17.02 -11.96 -5.74
C GLN A 299 -18.04 -12.06 -4.60
N LEU A 300 -19.35 -11.89 -4.89
CA LEU A 300 -20.43 -12.10 -3.91
C LEU A 300 -20.43 -13.55 -3.39
N ARG A 301 -20.34 -14.53 -4.29
CA ARG A 301 -20.25 -15.95 -3.92
C ARG A 301 -19.03 -16.25 -3.06
N ARG A 302 -17.86 -15.71 -3.42
CA ARG A 302 -16.62 -15.86 -2.63
C ARG A 302 -16.75 -15.25 -1.24
N HIS A 303 -17.29 -14.04 -1.14
CA HIS A 303 -17.49 -13.38 0.15
C HIS A 303 -18.50 -14.12 1.03
N ALA A 304 -19.64 -14.51 0.46
CA ALA A 304 -20.68 -15.25 1.16
C ALA A 304 -20.12 -16.56 1.75
N GLY A 305 -19.40 -17.33 0.92
CA GLY A 305 -18.86 -18.64 1.31
C GLY A 305 -19.94 -19.59 1.80
N GLU A 306 -19.54 -20.67 2.49
CA GLU A 306 -20.49 -21.65 3.03
C GLU A 306 -21.39 -21.07 4.13
N SER A 307 -20.90 -20.10 4.89
CA SER A 307 -21.65 -19.43 5.95
C SER A 307 -22.66 -18.39 5.46
N MET A 308 -22.74 -18.15 4.14
CA MET A 308 -23.63 -17.16 3.52
C MET A 308 -23.51 -15.74 4.14
N ARG A 309 -22.28 -15.31 4.43
CA ARG A 309 -22.00 -13.99 5.04
C ARG A 309 -22.62 -12.88 4.20
N THR A 310 -23.32 -11.95 4.86
CA THR A 310 -23.89 -10.76 4.23
C THR A 310 -22.81 -9.71 3.92
N ILE A 311 -23.07 -8.87 2.92
CA ILE A 311 -22.24 -7.69 2.60
C ILE A 311 -22.70 -6.47 3.40
N ASP A 312 -21.92 -5.39 3.37
CA ASP A 312 -22.32 -4.11 3.95
C ASP A 312 -23.65 -3.59 3.36
N ALA A 313 -24.51 -3.02 4.21
CA ALA A 313 -25.85 -2.59 3.85
C ALA A 313 -25.84 -1.46 2.81
N ASP A 314 -24.84 -0.58 2.85
CA ASP A 314 -24.69 0.51 1.88
C ASP A 314 -24.45 -0.03 0.46
N MET A 315 -23.51 -0.99 0.31
CA MET A 315 -23.24 -1.66 -0.95
C MET A 315 -24.45 -2.48 -1.43
N ALA A 316 -25.11 -3.21 -0.52
CA ALA A 316 -26.30 -3.97 -0.84
C ALA A 316 -27.42 -3.07 -1.38
N ALA A 317 -27.70 -1.95 -0.71
CA ALA A 317 -28.68 -0.96 -1.15
C ALA A 317 -28.31 -0.34 -2.49
N ALA A 318 -27.03 -0.03 -2.71
CA ALA A 318 -26.56 0.53 -3.96
C ALA A 318 -26.76 -0.43 -5.14
N ILE A 319 -26.41 -1.72 -4.98
CA ILE A 319 -26.62 -2.73 -6.02
C ILE A 319 -28.12 -2.97 -6.22
N LEU A 320 -28.88 -3.16 -5.15
CA LEU A 320 -30.32 -3.44 -5.21
C LEU A 320 -31.10 -2.38 -5.99
N LEU A 321 -30.78 -1.10 -5.77
CA LEU A 321 -31.52 0.01 -6.35
C LEU A 321 -31.01 0.45 -7.73
N TYR A 322 -29.72 0.27 -8.01
CA TYR A 322 -29.10 0.88 -9.19
C TYR A 322 -28.51 -0.10 -10.19
N ALA A 323 -28.45 -1.40 -9.89
CA ALA A 323 -28.06 -2.42 -10.85
C ALA A 323 -29.04 -2.55 -12.01
N SER A 324 -28.52 -2.90 -13.19
CA SER A 324 -29.35 -3.38 -14.30
C SER A 324 -29.53 -4.89 -14.24
N GLU A 325 -30.70 -5.36 -14.66
CA GLU A 325 -30.92 -6.78 -15.00
C GLU A 325 -30.22 -7.14 -16.31
N GLY A 326 -30.01 -8.44 -16.56
CA GLY A 326 -29.53 -8.95 -17.85
C GLY A 326 -28.56 -10.11 -17.73
N ASP A 327 -28.05 -10.55 -18.88
CA ASP A 327 -27.18 -11.72 -19.01
C ASP A 327 -25.91 -11.62 -18.17
N VAL A 328 -25.37 -12.75 -17.75
CA VAL A 328 -24.14 -12.84 -16.94
C VAL A 328 -23.07 -13.56 -17.74
N ILE A 329 -21.88 -12.98 -17.82
CA ILE A 329 -20.67 -13.63 -18.31
C ILE A 329 -19.72 -13.75 -17.13
N MET A 330 -19.61 -14.96 -16.56
CA MET A 330 -18.73 -15.22 -15.44
C MET A 330 -17.26 -14.92 -15.83
N PRO A 331 -16.41 -14.47 -14.89
CA PRO A 331 -14.97 -14.39 -15.13
C PRO A 331 -14.47 -15.82 -15.38
N GLU A 332 -14.33 -16.22 -16.64
CA GLU A 332 -13.71 -17.48 -17.03
C GLU A 332 -12.20 -17.45 -16.73
N GLU A 333 -11.47 -18.51 -17.07
CA GLU A 333 -10.02 -18.46 -17.20
C GLU A 333 -9.65 -17.43 -18.28
N LEU A 334 -9.56 -16.16 -17.88
CA LEU A 334 -9.08 -15.11 -18.73
C LEU A 334 -7.63 -15.42 -19.12
N GLY A 335 -7.32 -15.19 -20.40
CA GLY A 335 -5.97 -15.32 -20.92
C GLY A 335 -5.67 -16.66 -21.60
N GLU A 336 -4.57 -16.69 -22.36
CA GLU A 336 -4.17 -17.87 -23.13
C GLU A 336 -3.26 -18.78 -22.31
N GLY A 337 -3.74 -20.01 -22.08
CA GLY A 337 -3.02 -21.02 -21.32
C GLY A 337 -2.71 -20.56 -19.90
N GLY A 338 -3.64 -19.87 -19.24
CA GLY A 338 -3.51 -19.33 -17.88
C GLY A 338 -2.65 -18.07 -17.74
N VAL A 339 -2.37 -17.34 -18.83
CA VAL A 339 -1.66 -16.05 -18.81
C VAL A 339 -2.54 -14.93 -19.31
N VAL A 340 -2.72 -13.90 -18.47
CA VAL A 340 -3.34 -12.63 -18.86
C VAL A 340 -2.25 -11.58 -19.01
N THR A 341 -2.32 -10.82 -20.09
CA THR A 341 -1.51 -9.62 -20.31
C THR A 341 -2.42 -8.39 -20.29
N LEU A 342 -2.00 -7.33 -19.60
CA LEU A 342 -2.67 -6.04 -19.62
C LEU A 342 -1.94 -5.03 -20.52
N GLY A 343 -2.72 -4.13 -21.12
CA GLY A 343 -2.19 -3.03 -21.94
C GLY A 343 -1.29 -3.53 -23.07
N ASN A 344 -0.17 -2.86 -23.28
CA ASN A 344 0.83 -3.21 -24.29
C ASN A 344 1.94 -4.11 -23.72
N ASN A 345 1.57 -5.15 -22.95
CA ASN A 345 2.47 -5.91 -22.08
C ASN A 345 2.96 -5.13 -20.85
N ASP A 346 2.12 -4.25 -20.32
CA ASP A 346 2.42 -3.44 -19.13
C ASP A 346 2.25 -4.24 -17.83
N ALA A 347 1.55 -5.38 -17.88
CA ALA A 347 1.54 -6.38 -16.81
C ALA A 347 1.28 -7.77 -17.37
N LEU A 348 1.79 -8.79 -16.68
CA LEU A 348 1.56 -10.20 -16.97
C LEU A 348 1.10 -10.89 -15.69
N ILE A 349 0.02 -11.67 -15.75
CA ILE A 349 -0.51 -12.45 -14.65
C ILE A 349 -0.59 -13.91 -15.10
N ARG A 350 0.17 -14.80 -14.45
CA ARG A 350 0.09 -16.25 -14.65
C ARG A 350 -0.72 -16.87 -13.52
N ARG A 351 -1.66 -17.73 -13.89
CA ARG A 351 -2.36 -18.64 -12.98
C ARG A 351 -2.06 -20.07 -13.38
N THR A 352 -1.71 -20.88 -12.40
CA THR A 352 -1.63 -22.35 -12.48
C THR A 352 -2.33 -22.93 -11.25
N ASP A 353 -2.51 -24.25 -11.21
CA ASP A 353 -3.21 -24.91 -10.10
C ASP A 353 -2.47 -24.78 -8.76
N ASP A 354 -1.13 -24.73 -8.78
CA ASP A 354 -0.31 -24.69 -7.55
C ASP A 354 0.28 -23.30 -7.28
N TRP A 355 0.77 -22.60 -8.31
CA TRP A 355 1.42 -21.31 -8.18
C TRP A 355 0.86 -20.27 -9.15
N CYS A 356 0.57 -19.09 -8.64
CA CYS A 356 0.18 -17.93 -9.43
C CYS A 356 1.22 -16.82 -9.21
N TRP A 357 1.46 -16.00 -10.22
CA TRP A 357 2.35 -14.86 -10.08
C TRP A 357 1.97 -13.75 -11.05
N ALA A 358 2.42 -12.53 -10.73
CA ALA A 358 2.27 -11.39 -11.61
C ALA A 358 3.60 -10.65 -11.75
N LEU A 359 3.84 -10.08 -12.93
CA LEU A 359 4.97 -9.24 -13.26
C LEU A 359 4.45 -7.87 -13.72
N SER A 360 5.02 -6.80 -13.19
CA SER A 360 4.69 -5.42 -13.53
C SER A 360 5.70 -4.87 -14.53
N GLY A 361 5.20 -4.38 -15.66
CA GLY A 361 5.96 -3.64 -16.69
C GLY A 361 5.89 -2.11 -16.52
N TYR A 362 5.20 -1.62 -15.49
CA TYR A 362 5.05 -0.19 -15.24
C TYR A 362 6.33 0.41 -14.66
N ALA A 363 7.17 1.01 -15.52
CA ALA A 363 8.32 1.84 -15.12
C ALA A 363 7.90 3.31 -14.97
N ALA A 364 8.40 3.97 -13.93
CA ALA A 364 8.15 5.39 -13.69
C ALA A 364 9.32 6.05 -12.95
N GLU A 365 9.53 7.34 -13.16
CA GLU A 365 10.40 8.12 -12.28
C GLU A 365 9.85 8.16 -10.86
N VAL A 366 10.74 8.28 -9.87
CA VAL A 366 10.38 8.39 -8.46
C VAL A 366 9.57 9.68 -8.25
N PRO A 367 8.29 9.59 -7.87
CA PRO A 367 7.46 10.77 -7.70
C PRO A 367 7.79 11.45 -6.36
N ASN A 368 8.00 12.77 -6.38
CA ASN A 368 8.11 13.58 -5.17
C ASN A 368 6.71 13.87 -4.58
N ASN A 369 6.02 12.81 -4.15
CA ASN A 369 4.67 12.87 -3.62
C ASN A 369 4.42 11.71 -2.65
N ARG A 370 4.18 12.02 -1.38
CA ARG A 370 3.89 11.01 -0.34
C ARG A 370 2.77 10.02 -0.69
N TRP A 371 1.81 10.40 -1.53
CA TRP A 371 0.63 9.58 -1.87
C TRP A 371 0.87 8.55 -2.97
N ILE A 372 1.89 8.74 -3.82
CA ILE A 372 2.15 7.88 -5.00
C ILE A 372 3.41 7.07 -4.69
N GLN A 373 3.31 5.75 -4.56
CA GLN A 373 4.43 4.89 -4.18
C GLN A 373 5.46 4.75 -5.32
N ASP A 374 6.68 4.31 -4.99
CA ASP A 374 7.74 4.10 -5.98
C ASP A 374 7.48 2.81 -6.75
N ARG A 375 7.54 2.84 -8.09
CA ARG A 375 7.36 1.66 -8.97
C ARG A 375 8.57 0.71 -8.88
N GLN A 376 8.72 0.06 -7.74
CA GLN A 376 9.94 -0.64 -7.36
C GLN A 376 9.75 -2.15 -7.13
N ASN A 377 8.59 -2.58 -6.64
CA ASN A 377 8.25 -4.00 -6.55
C ASN A 377 7.53 -4.42 -7.83
N LEU A 378 8.19 -5.28 -8.59
CA LEU A 378 7.77 -5.67 -9.93
C LEU A 378 7.14 -7.05 -9.98
N MET A 379 6.99 -7.74 -8.85
CA MET A 379 6.44 -9.09 -8.79
C MET A 379 5.51 -9.30 -7.59
N ASP A 380 4.48 -10.11 -7.81
CA ASP A 380 3.72 -10.77 -6.76
C ASP A 380 3.74 -12.29 -6.98
N VAL A 381 3.85 -13.08 -5.90
CA VAL A 381 3.74 -14.55 -5.94
C VAL A 381 2.66 -15.02 -4.96
N PHE A 382 1.77 -15.87 -5.45
CA PHE A 382 0.61 -16.37 -4.75
C PHE A 382 0.55 -17.91 -4.85
N HIS A 383 0.11 -18.56 -3.79
CA HIS A 383 -0.18 -19.99 -3.76
C HIS A 383 -1.59 -20.22 -3.20
N PRO A 384 -2.48 -21.04 -3.80
CA PRO A 384 -3.88 -21.19 -3.37
C PRO A 384 -4.09 -21.51 -1.89
N ASP A 385 -3.27 -22.39 -1.30
CA ASP A 385 -3.38 -22.74 0.14
C ASP A 385 -2.78 -21.69 1.08
N LEU A 386 -1.90 -20.83 0.57
CA LEU A 386 -1.21 -19.84 1.38
C LEU A 386 -1.87 -18.45 1.19
N GLY A 387 -2.28 -18.08 0.00
CA GLY A 387 -2.53 -16.69 -0.39
C GLY A 387 -1.27 -16.06 -0.98
N LEU A 388 -1.16 -14.73 -0.91
CA LEU A 388 0.05 -14.03 -1.34
C LEU A 388 1.23 -14.35 -0.41
N VAL A 389 2.38 -14.72 -0.99
CA VAL A 389 3.60 -15.10 -0.25
C VAL A 389 4.78 -14.16 -0.49
N ALA A 390 4.86 -13.53 -1.67
CA ALA A 390 5.90 -12.54 -1.98
C ALA A 390 5.35 -11.33 -2.75
N GLY A 391 6.02 -10.19 -2.62
CA GLY A 391 5.61 -8.91 -3.18
C GLY A 391 4.73 -8.10 -2.20
N GLY A 392 3.53 -7.74 -2.66
CA GLY A 392 2.52 -7.10 -1.82
C GLY A 392 2.40 -5.59 -2.01
N GLY A 393 2.69 -5.10 -3.21
CA GLY A 393 2.59 -3.69 -3.59
C GLY A 393 3.90 -2.92 -3.49
N ASN A 394 3.80 -1.62 -3.78
CA ASN A 394 4.91 -0.67 -3.81
C ASN A 394 5.03 0.11 -2.49
N THR A 395 6.18 0.74 -2.24
CA THR A 395 6.43 1.58 -1.07
C THR A 395 7.34 2.75 -1.44
N LYS A 396 7.76 3.55 -0.46
CA LYS A 396 8.80 4.58 -0.57
C LYS A 396 9.89 4.42 0.47
N LEU A 397 11.04 5.05 0.20
CA LEU A 397 12.17 5.20 1.14
C LEU A 397 12.64 3.87 1.76
N GLN A 398 12.47 2.78 1.01
CA GLN A 398 12.76 1.43 1.46
C GLN A 398 13.28 0.61 0.26
N PRO A 399 14.60 0.57 0.04
CA PRO A 399 15.19 -0.05 -1.15
C PRO A 399 15.07 -1.59 -1.12
N TYR A 400 14.99 -2.20 0.06
CA TYR A 400 14.84 -3.66 0.20
C TYR A 400 13.46 -4.18 -0.19
N TRP A 401 12.56 -3.29 -0.59
CA TRP A 401 11.25 -3.64 -1.13
C TRP A 401 11.25 -3.66 -2.67
N SER A 402 12.29 -3.10 -3.31
CA SER A 402 12.47 -3.14 -4.75
C SER A 402 12.75 -4.57 -5.20
N THR A 403 12.29 -4.99 -6.39
CA THR A 403 12.71 -6.28 -6.96
C THR A 403 14.20 -6.27 -7.32
N PHE A 404 14.69 -5.11 -7.75
CA PHE A 404 16.10 -4.85 -8.02
C PHE A 404 16.51 -3.45 -7.60
N THR A 405 17.77 -3.29 -7.20
CA THR A 405 18.42 -1.98 -7.01
C THR A 405 19.78 -1.98 -7.69
N VAL A 406 20.28 -0.79 -8.02
CA VAL A 406 21.64 -0.58 -8.55
C VAL A 406 22.29 0.59 -7.83
N GLY A 407 23.36 0.32 -7.07
CA GLY A 407 24.06 1.30 -6.24
C GLY A 407 24.05 0.92 -4.75
N ASP A 408 24.30 1.90 -3.89
CA ASP A 408 24.39 1.70 -2.44
C ASP A 408 23.02 1.84 -1.75
N VAL A 409 22.44 0.69 -1.40
CA VAL A 409 21.14 0.60 -0.72
C VAL A 409 21.14 1.22 0.68
N SER A 410 22.30 1.43 1.31
CA SER A 410 22.38 2.03 2.64
C SER A 410 22.06 3.54 2.63
N LEU A 411 22.11 4.18 1.46
CA LEU A 411 21.87 5.60 1.28
C LEU A 411 20.38 5.99 1.30
N LEU A 412 19.48 5.04 1.07
CA LEU A 412 18.03 5.28 1.10
C LEU A 412 17.42 4.69 2.37
N SER A 413 17.05 5.56 3.29
CA SER A 413 16.32 5.17 4.50
C SER A 413 15.39 6.29 4.94
N HIS A 414 14.34 5.92 5.66
CA HIS A 414 13.45 6.89 6.30
C HIS A 414 13.85 7.12 7.75
N THR A 415 14.02 8.38 8.13
CA THR A 415 14.26 8.79 9.51
C THR A 415 12.97 8.69 10.33
N PRO A 416 12.92 7.87 11.41
CA PRO A 416 11.72 7.77 12.24
C PRO A 416 11.28 9.12 12.80
N GLY A 417 10.00 9.47 12.62
CA GLY A 417 9.41 10.73 13.08
C GLY A 417 9.57 11.90 12.11
N ASP A 418 10.25 11.72 10.98
CA ASP A 418 10.34 12.73 9.93
C ASP A 418 9.01 12.86 9.17
N GLU A 419 8.38 14.03 9.29
CA GLU A 419 7.11 14.39 8.67
C GLU A 419 7.25 15.00 7.27
N ASP A 420 8.48 15.32 6.83
CA ASP A 420 8.79 15.95 5.53
C ASP A 420 10.08 15.38 4.89
N PRO A 421 10.13 14.06 4.62
CA PRO A 421 11.32 13.43 4.05
C PRO A 421 11.53 13.83 2.59
N ASP A 422 12.79 13.90 2.15
CA ASP A 422 13.13 14.00 0.72
C ASP A 422 12.80 12.65 0.05
N PHE A 423 11.72 12.61 -0.74
CA PHE A 423 11.32 11.41 -1.48
C PHE A 423 12.16 11.14 -2.73
N THR A 424 12.95 12.12 -3.17
CA THR A 424 13.76 12.05 -4.38
C THR A 424 15.22 12.42 -4.07
N PRO A 425 15.86 11.78 -3.09
CA PRO A 425 17.21 12.13 -2.69
C PRO A 425 18.18 11.92 -3.86
N ASP A 426 19.15 12.82 -3.95
CA ASP A 426 20.24 12.72 -4.92
C ASP A 426 21.36 11.88 -4.30
N ILE A 427 21.24 10.56 -4.47
CA ILE A 427 22.10 9.53 -3.87
C ILE A 427 22.55 8.53 -4.94
N ASP A 428 23.65 7.83 -4.68
CA ASP A 428 24.17 6.76 -5.54
C ASP A 428 23.33 5.48 -5.39
N LEU A 429 22.05 5.56 -5.73
CA LEU A 429 21.13 4.44 -5.73
C LEU A 429 20.02 4.67 -6.77
N ALA A 430 19.82 3.67 -7.63
CA ALA A 430 18.61 3.53 -8.43
C ALA A 430 17.78 2.37 -7.87
N TRP A 431 16.58 2.67 -7.35
CA TRP A 431 15.68 1.69 -6.74
C TRP A 431 14.37 1.50 -7.50
N VAL A 432 14.16 2.28 -8.56
CA VAL A 432 13.14 2.06 -9.60
C VAL A 432 13.83 1.85 -10.95
N PRO A 433 13.33 0.96 -11.80
CA PRO A 433 13.86 0.79 -13.15
C PRO A 433 13.42 1.94 -14.06
N HIS A 434 14.25 2.26 -15.05
CA HIS A 434 13.92 3.23 -16.10
C HIS A 434 13.15 2.58 -17.25
N SER A 435 13.41 1.31 -17.54
CA SER A 435 12.72 0.53 -18.56
C SER A 435 12.38 -0.86 -18.02
N ILE A 436 11.24 -1.41 -18.42
CA ILE A 436 10.87 -2.80 -18.14
C ILE A 436 10.30 -3.43 -19.40
N THR A 437 10.68 -4.67 -19.69
CA THR A 437 10.04 -5.50 -20.70
C THR A 437 9.58 -6.81 -20.08
N LEU A 438 8.39 -7.27 -20.50
CA LEU A 438 7.83 -8.55 -20.11
C LEU A 438 7.85 -9.51 -21.29
N GLY A 439 8.14 -10.77 -21.01
CA GLY A 439 8.23 -11.83 -22.01
C GLY A 439 7.70 -13.16 -21.51
N ARG A 440 7.47 -14.08 -22.44
CA ARG A 440 7.07 -15.45 -22.17
C ARG A 440 7.73 -16.38 -23.18
N ASP A 441 8.31 -17.47 -22.68
CA ASP A 441 8.81 -18.60 -23.49
C ASP A 441 8.30 -19.91 -22.87
N GLY A 442 7.34 -20.55 -23.54
CA GLY A 442 6.60 -21.69 -22.98
C GLY A 442 5.89 -21.33 -21.66
N ASP A 443 6.26 -22.04 -20.59
CA ASP A 443 5.77 -21.80 -19.22
C ASP A 443 6.61 -20.81 -18.42
N THR A 444 7.77 -20.40 -18.95
CA THR A 444 8.62 -19.41 -18.29
C THR A 444 8.13 -18.01 -18.65
N THR A 445 7.91 -17.17 -17.64
CA THR A 445 7.67 -15.74 -17.83
C THR A 445 8.90 -14.97 -17.40
N ARG A 446 9.25 -13.92 -18.14
CA ARG A 446 10.44 -13.11 -17.90
C ARG A 446 10.07 -11.66 -17.68
N LEU A 447 10.77 -11.03 -16.76
CA LEU A 447 10.87 -9.58 -16.62
C LEU A 447 12.34 -9.18 -16.84
N GLU A 448 12.58 -8.17 -17.69
CA GLU A 448 13.88 -7.51 -17.82
C GLU A 448 13.74 -6.05 -17.42
N ALA A 449 14.64 -5.56 -16.57
CA ALA A 449 14.64 -4.22 -16.02
C ALA A 449 15.96 -3.51 -16.35
N GLY A 450 15.86 -2.35 -16.99
CA GLY A 450 16.98 -1.47 -17.28
C GLY A 450 17.10 -0.37 -16.22
N PHE A 451 18.32 -0.15 -15.73
CA PHE A 451 18.63 0.87 -14.75
C PHE A 451 19.64 1.87 -15.31
N ILE A 452 19.43 3.13 -14.94
CA ILE A 452 20.40 4.19 -15.07
C ILE A 452 20.99 4.40 -13.66
N PRO A 453 22.23 3.95 -13.40
CA PRO A 453 22.87 4.19 -12.11
C PRO A 453 22.91 5.68 -11.81
N ARG A 454 22.53 6.06 -10.59
CA ARG A 454 22.66 7.44 -10.10
C ARG A 454 24.06 7.76 -9.60
N THR A 455 24.99 6.82 -9.75
CA THR A 455 26.40 6.97 -9.39
C THR A 455 26.92 8.29 -9.91
N ARG A 456 27.50 9.08 -9.00
CA ARG A 456 28.27 10.27 -9.34
C ARG A 456 29.24 9.85 -10.43
N LEU A 457 28.93 10.21 -11.66
CA LEU A 457 29.74 9.88 -12.81
C LEU A 457 31.14 10.43 -12.51
N GLN A 458 32.18 9.61 -12.66
CA GLN A 458 33.56 10.10 -12.49
C GLN A 458 33.77 11.23 -13.50
N GLY A 459 34.05 12.41 -12.97
CA GLY A 459 34.36 13.60 -13.75
C GLY A 459 35.73 14.13 -13.41
N ASP A 460 36.36 14.76 -14.39
CA ASP A 460 37.54 15.57 -14.15
C ASP A 460 37.06 16.91 -13.57
N ASP A 461 37.53 17.26 -12.37
CA ASP A 461 37.32 18.59 -11.79
C ASP A 461 38.08 19.59 -12.65
N LEU A 462 37.32 20.35 -13.44
CA LEU A 462 37.87 21.39 -14.30
C LEU A 462 38.17 22.67 -13.50
N LEU A 463 37.41 22.89 -12.43
CA LEU A 463 37.59 23.93 -11.45
C LEU A 463 37.06 23.45 -10.09
N ALA A 464 37.83 23.70 -9.03
CA ALA A 464 37.42 23.49 -7.65
C ALA A 464 37.79 24.72 -6.82
N GLU A 465 36.84 25.25 -6.06
CA GLU A 465 37.00 26.44 -5.23
C GLU A 465 36.44 26.19 -3.83
N GLY A 466 37.34 26.05 -2.86
CA GLY A 466 37.04 26.01 -1.42
C GLY A 466 37.29 27.34 -0.72
N PHE A 467 37.59 28.41 -1.46
CA PHE A 467 37.82 29.77 -0.97
C PHE A 467 39.05 29.99 -0.06
N GLU A 468 39.79 28.94 0.30
CA GLU A 468 40.97 28.98 1.19
C GLU A 468 42.15 29.85 0.71
N ASN A 469 42.23 30.12 -0.59
CA ASN A 469 43.33 30.89 -1.18
C ASN A 469 43.03 32.40 -1.26
N ALA A 470 41.78 32.81 -1.01
CA ALA A 470 41.36 34.20 -1.05
C ALA A 470 41.63 34.90 0.29
N ALA A 471 41.92 36.20 0.24
CA ALA A 471 41.99 36.99 1.46
C ALA A 471 40.59 37.19 2.06
N VAL A 472 40.46 37.10 3.39
CA VAL A 472 39.21 37.42 4.10
C VAL A 472 38.78 38.85 3.75
N GLY A 473 37.50 39.03 3.41
CA GLY A 473 36.93 40.29 2.91
C GLY A 473 37.10 40.51 1.39
N GLY A 474 37.76 39.58 0.68
CA GLY A 474 37.96 39.62 -0.77
C GLY A 474 37.06 38.63 -1.53
N LEU A 475 37.23 38.61 -2.85
CA LEU A 475 36.66 37.60 -3.75
C LEU A 475 37.78 36.66 -4.24
N PRO A 476 37.46 35.40 -4.57
CA PRO A 476 38.43 34.48 -5.16
C PRO A 476 38.96 34.96 -6.51
N ASP A 477 40.22 34.61 -6.80
CA ASP A 477 40.91 35.04 -8.00
C ASP A 477 40.21 34.52 -9.27
N GLY A 478 40.02 35.41 -10.25
CA GLY A 478 39.43 35.07 -11.56
C GLY A 478 37.90 34.96 -11.58
N TRP A 479 37.24 35.03 -10.43
CA TRP A 479 35.78 35.11 -10.37
C TRP A 479 35.28 36.52 -10.70
N SER A 480 34.11 36.60 -11.34
CA SER A 480 33.53 37.84 -11.81
C SER A 480 32.14 38.07 -11.22
N ILE A 481 31.85 39.31 -10.87
CA ILE A 481 30.52 39.68 -10.35
C ILE A 481 29.53 39.71 -11.52
N PHE A 482 28.50 38.87 -11.45
CA PHE A 482 27.39 38.88 -12.39
C PHE A 482 26.39 39.99 -12.05
N ALA A 483 26.02 40.08 -10.77
CA ALA A 483 25.12 41.09 -10.24
C ALA A 483 25.49 41.38 -8.78
N ASN A 484 25.38 42.64 -8.34
CA ASN A 484 25.93 43.10 -7.07
C ASN A 484 24.89 43.80 -6.19
N ALA A 485 23.77 43.14 -5.91
CA ALA A 485 22.69 43.67 -5.07
C ALA A 485 22.96 43.60 -3.55
N GLY A 486 24.09 43.02 -3.13
CA GLY A 486 24.35 42.68 -1.74
C GLY A 486 25.83 42.43 -1.45
N THR A 487 26.13 41.60 -0.45
CA THR A 487 27.49 41.30 0.02
C THR A 487 27.95 39.94 -0.47
N MET A 488 29.11 39.91 -1.14
CA MET A 488 29.86 38.70 -1.49
C MET A 488 31.30 38.87 -1.03
N GLU A 489 31.74 38.07 -0.06
CA GLU A 489 33.11 38.12 0.46
C GLU A 489 33.52 36.79 1.10
N VAL A 490 34.80 36.45 1.00
CA VAL A 490 35.35 35.28 1.70
C VAL A 490 35.49 35.60 3.18
N THR A 491 35.02 34.69 4.04
CA THR A 491 35.00 34.83 5.51
C THR A 491 35.52 33.57 6.18
N GLY A 492 35.99 33.70 7.43
CA GLY A 492 36.36 32.58 8.30
C GLY A 492 35.32 32.24 9.37
N GLU A 493 34.10 32.77 9.26
CA GLU A 493 33.02 32.50 10.23
C GLU A 493 32.41 31.10 10.09
N GLN A 494 32.40 30.56 8.87
CA GLN A 494 31.84 29.27 8.52
C GLN A 494 32.75 28.61 7.47
N ALA A 495 32.79 27.28 7.49
CA ALA A 495 33.42 26.44 6.47
C ALA A 495 32.78 25.05 6.51
N SER A 496 32.60 24.42 5.36
CA SER A 496 32.19 23.01 5.26
C SER A 496 33.42 22.10 5.37
N GLU A 497 34.51 22.52 4.72
CA GLU A 497 35.85 21.95 4.84
C GLU A 497 36.86 23.09 4.94
N GLY A 498 38.01 22.87 5.57
CA GLY A 498 39.01 23.94 5.73
C GLY A 498 38.62 24.98 6.78
N LYS A 499 38.77 26.27 6.46
CA LYS A 499 38.62 27.41 7.39
C LYS A 499 37.82 28.57 6.83
N GLN A 500 37.54 28.60 5.54
CA GLN A 500 36.94 29.73 4.85
C GLN A 500 35.77 29.30 3.96
N ALA A 501 34.83 30.22 3.75
CA ALA A 501 33.71 30.06 2.83
C ALA A 501 33.34 31.42 2.23
N LEU A 502 32.57 31.43 1.14
CA LEU A 502 32.02 32.64 0.55
C LEU A 502 30.73 33.03 1.26
N ARG A 503 30.74 34.12 2.01
CA ARG A 503 29.52 34.77 2.51
C ARG A 503 28.74 35.36 1.34
N PHE A 504 27.45 35.08 1.31
CA PHE A 504 26.56 35.47 0.23
C PHE A 504 25.25 36.01 0.82
N ILE A 505 25.10 37.34 0.80
CA ILE A 505 23.96 38.04 1.43
C ILE A 505 23.29 38.96 0.40
N ASN A 506 22.06 38.63 0.01
CA ASN A 506 21.16 39.48 -0.75
C ASN A 506 19.98 39.91 0.14
N ASP A 507 19.94 41.17 0.55
CA ASP A 507 18.81 41.74 1.32
C ASP A 507 17.82 42.50 0.42
N ASP A 508 18.02 42.47 -0.91
CA ASP A 508 17.20 43.16 -1.91
C ASP A 508 16.40 42.14 -2.74
N ASP A 509 15.08 42.19 -2.62
CA ASP A 509 14.11 41.36 -3.35
C ASP A 509 13.63 42.00 -4.67
N HIS A 510 14.37 42.99 -5.17
CA HIS A 510 14.17 43.60 -6.50
C HIS A 510 15.39 43.45 -7.40
N ASN A 511 16.54 43.00 -6.89
CA ASN A 511 17.77 42.84 -7.65
C ASN A 511 18.47 41.51 -7.29
N SER A 512 19.16 40.91 -8.25
CA SER A 512 19.89 39.67 -8.00
C SER A 512 21.30 39.89 -7.47
N LEU A 513 21.82 38.90 -6.75
CA LEU A 513 23.22 38.77 -6.40
C LEU A 513 23.83 37.58 -7.14
N GLY A 514 25.03 37.71 -7.70
CA GLY A 514 25.65 36.61 -8.41
C GLY A 514 27.16 36.71 -8.57
N LEU A 515 27.85 35.59 -8.35
CA LEU A 515 29.29 35.44 -8.56
C LEU A 515 29.56 34.29 -9.52
N ARG A 516 30.27 34.58 -10.62
CA ARG A 516 30.55 33.63 -11.70
C ARG A 516 32.00 33.19 -11.69
N SER A 517 32.21 31.89 -11.88
CA SER A 517 33.53 31.28 -11.96
C SER A 517 34.33 31.78 -13.17
N PRO A 518 35.66 31.61 -13.16
CA PRO A 518 36.46 31.59 -14.38
C PRO A 518 35.84 30.69 -15.45
N ARG A 519 36.01 31.09 -16.71
CA ARG A 519 35.58 30.29 -17.86
C ARG A 519 36.60 29.19 -18.13
N VAL A 520 36.12 27.95 -18.25
CA VAL A 520 36.91 26.79 -18.66
C VAL A 520 36.50 26.37 -20.07
N GLU A 521 37.41 25.75 -20.81
CA GLU A 521 37.15 25.22 -22.16
C GLU A 521 36.04 24.16 -22.14
N ALA A 522 35.11 24.26 -23.10
CA ALA A 522 34.02 23.32 -23.28
C ALA A 522 34.13 22.57 -24.61
N GLU A 523 33.81 21.28 -24.59
CA GLU A 523 33.68 20.44 -25.78
C GLU A 523 32.20 20.27 -26.14
N PRO A 524 31.76 20.68 -27.34
CA PRO A 524 30.39 20.46 -27.79
C PRO A 524 29.96 19.01 -27.65
N GLY A 525 28.77 18.79 -27.11
CA GLY A 525 28.21 17.47 -26.90
C GLY A 525 28.68 16.77 -25.62
N ALA A 526 29.73 17.21 -24.91
CA ALA A 526 30.13 16.57 -23.65
C ALA A 526 29.18 16.95 -22.49
N LEU A 527 29.06 16.07 -21.49
CA LEU A 527 28.25 16.31 -20.29
C LEU A 527 29.10 16.98 -19.19
N TYR A 528 28.60 18.07 -18.63
CA TYR A 528 29.24 18.86 -17.57
C TYR A 528 28.39 18.86 -16.30
N TYR A 529 29.01 19.19 -15.17
CA TYR A 529 28.31 19.39 -13.91
C TYR A 529 28.87 20.57 -13.11
N ALA A 530 28.02 21.20 -12.32
CA ALA A 530 28.41 22.16 -11.29
C ALA A 530 27.80 21.77 -9.95
N GLU A 531 28.53 21.96 -8.87
CA GLU A 531 28.15 21.55 -7.52
C GLU A 531 28.67 22.55 -6.50
N ALA A 532 27.93 22.79 -5.42
CA ALA A 532 28.39 23.59 -4.29
C ALA A 532 27.68 23.19 -3.00
N GLY A 533 28.37 23.35 -1.87
CA GLY A 533 27.78 23.33 -0.53
C GLY A 533 27.20 24.69 -0.17
N TRP A 534 26.05 24.69 0.52
CA TRP A 534 25.33 25.87 0.98
C TRP A 534 24.92 25.71 2.45
N LEU A 535 25.24 26.70 3.28
CA LEU A 535 24.79 26.79 4.67
C LEU A 535 23.94 28.05 4.86
N ALA A 536 22.66 27.85 5.13
CA ALA A 536 21.71 28.91 5.48
C ALA A 536 20.53 28.38 6.28
N GLU A 537 19.86 29.26 7.02
CA GLU A 537 18.59 28.95 7.71
C GLU A 537 17.45 28.70 6.73
N ALA A 538 16.43 27.96 7.17
CA ALA A 538 15.25 27.67 6.35
C ALA A 538 14.63 28.94 5.74
N GLY A 539 14.33 28.89 4.43
CA GLY A 539 13.80 30.02 3.66
C GLY A 539 14.86 30.92 3.02
N ASN A 540 16.16 30.65 3.21
CA ASN A 540 17.27 31.35 2.56
C ASN A 540 17.91 30.48 1.48
N ASP A 541 17.18 30.30 0.38
CA ASP A 541 17.62 29.44 -0.71
C ASP A 541 18.60 30.18 -1.63
N ALA A 542 19.52 29.44 -2.21
CA ALA A 542 20.42 29.93 -3.26
C ALA A 542 20.34 29.03 -4.50
N ALA A 543 20.96 29.44 -5.60
CA ALA A 543 20.97 28.64 -6.83
C ALA A 543 22.38 28.51 -7.40
N ILE A 544 22.63 27.40 -8.09
CA ILE A 544 23.83 27.13 -8.86
C ILE A 544 23.40 27.00 -10.32
N TYR A 545 24.09 27.70 -11.22
CA TYR A 545 23.88 27.62 -12.66
C TYR A 545 25.10 27.02 -13.34
N LEU A 546 24.86 26.24 -14.38
CA LEU A 546 25.84 25.78 -15.34
C LEU A 546 25.58 26.49 -16.67
N GLU A 547 26.52 27.32 -17.11
CA GLU A 547 26.36 28.24 -18.25
C GLU A 547 27.38 27.93 -19.36
N PHE A 548 26.93 27.89 -20.61
CA PHE A 548 27.78 27.67 -21.78
C PHE A 548 28.00 28.96 -22.59
N TRP A 549 29.11 29.01 -23.32
CA TRP A 549 29.57 30.16 -24.08
C TRP A 549 29.99 29.76 -25.49
N ASN A 550 29.58 30.54 -26.50
CA ASN A 550 29.98 30.31 -27.89
C ASN A 550 31.32 30.99 -28.24
N ALA A 551 31.82 30.74 -29.46
CA ALA A 551 33.09 31.29 -29.95
C ALA A 551 33.12 32.84 -30.00
N ASP A 552 31.95 33.49 -30.12
CA ASP A 552 31.81 34.95 -30.11
C ASP A 552 31.83 35.52 -28.68
N GLY A 553 31.91 34.67 -27.66
CA GLY A 553 31.95 35.04 -26.25
C GLY A 553 30.58 35.34 -25.65
N GLU A 554 29.50 34.98 -26.35
CA GLU A 554 28.11 35.17 -25.92
C GLU A 554 27.64 33.99 -25.07
N ARG A 555 26.82 34.29 -24.05
CA ARG A 555 26.22 33.27 -23.18
C ARG A 555 25.07 32.58 -23.90
N MET A 556 25.13 31.26 -23.95
CA MET A 556 24.13 30.42 -24.61
C MET A 556 22.96 30.14 -23.68
N GLN A 557 21.74 30.22 -24.20
CA GLN A 557 20.52 29.83 -23.47
C GLN A 557 20.27 28.33 -23.55
N GLU A 558 20.56 27.74 -24.72
CA GLU A 558 20.53 26.30 -24.92
C GLU A 558 21.57 25.63 -24.01
N GLY A 559 21.22 24.49 -23.42
CA GLY A 559 22.09 23.76 -22.50
C GLY A 559 22.33 24.44 -21.14
N MET A 560 21.71 25.58 -20.83
CA MET A 560 21.83 26.14 -19.47
C MET A 560 21.14 25.23 -18.45
N GLY A 561 21.86 24.83 -17.40
CA GLY A 561 21.30 24.09 -16.27
C GLY A 561 21.25 24.95 -15.01
N SER A 562 20.27 24.71 -14.13
CA SER A 562 20.31 25.26 -12.78
C SER A 562 19.73 24.31 -11.74
N VAL A 563 20.17 24.46 -10.50
CA VAL A 563 19.60 23.78 -9.31
C VAL A 563 19.46 24.78 -8.17
N THR A 564 18.38 24.65 -7.40
CA THR A 564 18.19 25.41 -6.15
C THR A 564 18.76 24.61 -4.99
N VAL A 565 19.53 25.28 -4.12
CA VAL A 565 20.11 24.73 -2.90
C VAL A 565 19.37 25.34 -1.71
N PRO A 566 18.49 24.57 -1.03
CA PRO A 566 17.67 25.13 0.03
C PRO A 566 18.48 25.38 1.31
N GLY A 567 18.10 26.41 2.08
CA GLY A 567 18.60 26.59 3.44
C GLY A 567 17.95 25.58 4.40
N ARG A 568 18.76 24.89 5.22
CA ARG A 568 18.27 23.87 6.18
C ARG A 568 18.81 24.02 7.62
N GLY A 569 19.63 25.03 7.88
CA GLY A 569 20.37 25.17 9.15
C GLY A 569 21.63 24.30 9.23
N GLU A 570 21.92 23.52 8.18
CA GLU A 570 23.11 22.69 8.03
C GLU A 570 23.66 22.75 6.60
N TRP A 571 24.90 22.30 6.40
CA TRP A 571 25.54 22.29 5.08
C TRP A 571 24.80 21.33 4.13
N THR A 572 24.21 21.89 3.08
CA THR A 572 23.48 21.15 2.05
C THR A 572 24.25 21.25 0.74
N ARG A 573 24.52 20.11 0.10
CA ARG A 573 25.23 20.05 -1.18
C ARG A 573 24.26 19.64 -2.29
N ARG A 574 24.30 20.33 -3.44
CA ARG A 574 23.48 20.01 -4.61
C ARG A 574 24.31 20.15 -5.88
N SER A 575 23.96 19.36 -6.90
CA SER A 575 24.60 19.38 -8.21
C SER A 575 23.59 19.68 -9.33
N VAL A 576 24.08 20.25 -10.42
CA VAL A 576 23.38 20.42 -11.69
C VAL A 576 24.23 19.86 -12.81
N THR A 577 23.62 19.11 -13.72
CA THR A 577 24.30 18.58 -14.92
C THR A 577 23.68 19.15 -16.18
N SER A 578 24.49 19.40 -17.21
CA SER A 578 23.98 19.76 -18.54
C SER A 578 24.96 19.42 -19.65
N ARG A 579 24.43 19.13 -20.84
CA ARG A 579 25.22 18.81 -22.04
C ARG A 579 25.55 20.08 -22.80
N ALA A 580 26.82 20.24 -23.16
CA ALA A 580 27.28 21.38 -23.94
C ALA A 580 26.59 21.41 -25.32
N PRO A 581 25.89 22.50 -25.69
CA PRO A 581 25.27 22.62 -27.01
C PRO A 581 26.30 22.60 -28.14
N GLU A 582 25.82 22.41 -29.36
CA GLU A 582 26.65 22.58 -30.56
C GLU A 582 27.20 24.02 -30.61
N GLY A 583 28.51 24.16 -30.87
CA GLY A 583 29.18 25.47 -30.92
C GLY A 583 29.61 26.05 -29.57
N ALA A 584 29.35 25.37 -28.44
CA ALA A 584 29.90 25.76 -27.15
C ALA A 584 31.42 25.57 -27.10
N VAL A 585 32.16 26.59 -26.68
CA VAL A 585 33.63 26.57 -26.54
C VAL A 585 34.06 26.84 -25.10
N GLY A 586 33.15 27.27 -24.23
CA GLY A 586 33.44 27.50 -22.82
C GLY A 586 32.26 27.22 -21.90
N VAL A 587 32.57 26.98 -20.63
CA VAL A 587 31.62 26.70 -19.55
C VAL A 587 31.99 27.48 -18.28
N THR A 588 30.99 27.93 -17.52
CA THR A 588 31.14 28.56 -16.20
C THR A 588 30.08 28.04 -15.24
N THR A 589 30.36 28.13 -13.94
CA THR A 589 29.33 28.02 -12.89
C THR A 589 29.01 29.40 -12.31
N LEU A 590 27.74 29.65 -11.97
CA LEU A 590 27.28 30.89 -11.35
C LEU A 590 26.54 30.58 -10.04
N LEU A 591 27.06 31.13 -8.95
CA LEU A 591 26.41 31.16 -7.64
C LEU A 591 25.43 32.33 -7.62
N TYR A 592 24.18 32.11 -7.25
CA TYR A 592 23.10 33.05 -7.54
C TYR A 592 22.04 33.16 -6.44
N SER A 593 21.56 34.40 -6.23
CA SER A 593 20.29 34.72 -5.57
C SER A 593 19.39 35.46 -6.56
N ALA A 594 18.14 35.02 -6.66
CA ALA A 594 17.18 35.55 -7.63
C ALA A 594 16.68 36.95 -7.27
N ILE A 595 16.17 37.65 -8.30
CA ILE A 595 15.57 38.98 -8.16
C ILE A 595 14.47 39.00 -7.11
N ALA A 596 13.65 37.95 -7.01
CA ALA A 596 12.50 37.89 -6.09
C ALA A 596 12.82 37.23 -4.73
N SER A 597 14.09 37.12 -4.35
CA SER A 597 14.51 36.43 -3.11
C SER A 597 15.53 37.22 -2.31
N THR A 598 15.32 37.30 -1.00
CA THR A 598 16.40 37.61 -0.05
C THR A 598 17.09 36.32 0.36
N THR A 599 18.42 36.33 0.42
CA THR A 599 19.21 35.14 0.72
C THR A 599 20.33 35.52 1.67
N ARG A 600 20.52 34.76 2.75
CA ARG A 600 21.65 34.90 3.67
C ARG A 600 22.28 33.55 3.97
N GLY A 601 23.52 33.35 3.55
CA GLY A 601 24.23 32.11 3.83
C GLY A 601 25.67 32.10 3.34
N HIS A 602 26.23 30.89 3.27
CA HIS A 602 27.63 30.67 2.87
C HIS A 602 27.73 29.57 1.82
N PHE A 603 28.46 29.83 0.74
CA PHE A 603 28.87 28.82 -0.24
C PHE A 603 30.26 28.29 0.09
N ASP A 604 30.47 26.99 -0.11
CA ASP A 604 31.77 26.33 0.00
C ASP A 604 31.85 25.12 -0.95
N GLN A 605 33.05 24.62 -1.24
CA GLN A 605 33.33 23.44 -2.06
C GLN A 605 32.66 23.49 -3.44
N VAL A 606 32.85 24.60 -4.15
CA VAL A 606 32.29 24.77 -5.50
C VAL A 606 33.12 24.00 -6.51
N VAL A 607 32.49 23.11 -7.25
CA VAL A 607 33.12 22.30 -8.30
C VAL A 607 32.41 22.56 -9.62
N LEU A 608 33.20 22.72 -10.69
CA LEU A 608 32.76 22.64 -12.08
C LEU A 608 33.59 21.55 -12.74
N GLY A 609 32.94 20.54 -13.29
CA GLY A 609 33.62 19.40 -13.88
C GLY A 609 32.99 18.93 -15.18
N ARG A 610 33.70 18.01 -15.84
CA ARG A 610 33.25 17.33 -17.06
C ARG A 610 33.30 15.84 -16.86
N PHE A 611 32.27 15.13 -17.31
CA PHE A 611 32.27 13.67 -17.26
C PHE A 611 33.15 13.07 -18.37
N VAL A 612 33.80 11.94 -18.06
CA VAL A 612 34.69 11.26 -19.01
C VAL A 612 33.88 10.65 -20.18
N PRO A 613 34.20 10.93 -21.46
CA PRO A 613 33.51 10.33 -22.60
C PRO A 613 33.54 8.80 -22.60
N GLY A 614 32.42 8.15 -22.94
CA GLY A 614 32.24 6.68 -22.83
C GLY A 614 31.72 6.21 -21.47
N GLN A 615 31.59 7.13 -20.52
CA GLN A 615 30.84 7.00 -19.27
C GLN A 615 29.52 7.81 -19.35
N GLU A 616 29.00 8.09 -20.54
CA GLU A 616 27.73 8.82 -20.68
C GLU A 616 26.52 7.89 -20.51
N VAL A 617 25.45 8.44 -19.95
CA VAL A 617 24.19 7.78 -19.59
C VAL A 617 23.58 7.05 -20.80
N GLY A 618 23.67 5.73 -20.76
CA GLY A 618 22.83 4.74 -21.43
C GLY A 618 22.65 3.58 -20.43
N GLU A 619 21.65 2.70 -20.59
CA GLU A 619 21.40 1.58 -19.67
C GLU A 619 22.73 0.90 -19.25
N ARG A 620 23.18 1.10 -18.00
CA ARG A 620 24.47 0.54 -17.54
C ARG A 620 24.30 -0.76 -16.79
N ALA A 621 23.10 -1.00 -16.26
CA ALA A 621 22.80 -2.17 -15.48
C ALA A 621 21.49 -2.78 -15.97
N ARG A 622 21.55 -4.06 -16.33
CA ARG A 622 20.41 -4.90 -16.65
C ARG A 622 20.23 -5.91 -15.55
N CYS A 623 19.00 -6.01 -15.08
CA CYS A 623 18.58 -7.08 -14.20
C CYS A 623 17.41 -7.83 -14.85
N SER A 624 17.26 -9.12 -14.54
CA SER A 624 16.14 -9.90 -15.05
C SER A 624 15.67 -10.94 -14.04
N LEU A 625 14.41 -11.32 -14.16
CA LEU A 625 13.76 -12.35 -13.36
C LEU A 625 13.02 -13.30 -14.29
N ASP A 626 13.39 -14.57 -14.23
CA ASP A 626 12.62 -15.67 -14.80
C ASP A 626 11.79 -16.35 -13.71
N VAL A 627 10.51 -16.57 -14.00
CA VAL A 627 9.58 -17.31 -13.14
C VAL A 627 9.04 -18.51 -13.89
N ARG A 628 9.19 -19.70 -13.31
CA ARG A 628 8.64 -20.96 -13.86
C ARG A 628 8.36 -21.97 -12.76
N THR A 629 7.48 -22.91 -13.03
CA THR A 629 7.25 -24.06 -12.15
C THR A 629 8.33 -25.13 -12.34
N ASP A 630 8.54 -25.94 -11.31
CA ASP A 630 9.39 -27.13 -11.31
C ASP A 630 8.78 -28.21 -10.41
N GLY A 631 7.88 -29.01 -10.99
CA GLY A 631 6.99 -29.87 -10.21
C GLY A 631 6.02 -29.01 -9.38
N ASP A 632 5.90 -29.33 -8.09
CA ASP A 632 5.03 -28.62 -7.13
C ASP A 632 5.67 -27.32 -6.60
N ASP A 633 6.89 -27.00 -7.03
CA ASP A 633 7.64 -25.83 -6.59
C ASP A 633 7.64 -24.69 -7.63
N LEU A 634 7.92 -23.48 -7.16
CA LEU A 634 8.18 -22.32 -8.00
C LEU A 634 9.69 -21.99 -8.00
N LEU A 635 10.26 -21.77 -9.17
CA LEU A 635 11.62 -21.31 -9.36
C LEU A 635 11.63 -19.85 -9.82
N LEU A 636 12.42 -19.05 -9.10
CA LEU A 636 12.70 -17.65 -9.39
C LEU A 636 14.20 -17.53 -9.72
N THR A 637 14.54 -17.26 -10.98
CA THR A 637 15.94 -17.07 -11.38
C THR A 637 16.22 -15.59 -11.65
N TYR A 638 16.99 -14.98 -10.77
CA TYR A 638 17.41 -13.59 -10.83
C TYR A 638 18.78 -13.47 -11.49
N ARG A 639 18.94 -12.48 -12.38
CA ARG A 639 20.25 -12.12 -12.96
C ARG A 639 20.47 -10.63 -12.87
N GLY A 640 21.72 -10.22 -12.73
CA GLY A 640 22.08 -8.81 -12.58
C GLY A 640 23.47 -8.51 -13.14
N THR A 641 23.66 -7.23 -13.49
CA THR A 641 24.98 -6.73 -13.92
C THR A 641 25.91 -6.64 -12.72
N GLN A 642 27.09 -7.25 -12.80
CA GLN A 642 28.08 -7.22 -11.70
C GLN A 642 28.85 -5.90 -11.67
N GLY A 643 29.44 -5.56 -10.52
CA GLY A 643 30.37 -4.43 -10.36
C GLY A 643 29.72 -3.04 -10.34
N VAL A 644 28.39 -2.98 -10.29
CA VAL A 644 27.60 -1.73 -10.25
C VAL A 644 26.73 -1.65 -8.99
N GLY A 645 26.99 -2.48 -7.98
CA GLY A 645 26.17 -2.59 -6.77
C GLY A 645 24.75 -3.08 -7.07
N ALA A 646 24.57 -3.94 -8.09
CA ALA A 646 23.26 -4.51 -8.36
C ALA A 646 22.87 -5.53 -7.28
N GLN A 647 21.64 -5.45 -6.81
CA GLN A 647 21.04 -6.45 -5.91
C GLN A 647 19.65 -6.83 -6.42
N ALA A 648 19.26 -8.07 -6.18
CA ALA A 648 17.88 -8.51 -6.27
C ALA A 648 17.31 -8.71 -4.86
N HIS A 649 16.00 -8.47 -4.70
CA HIS A 649 15.31 -8.70 -3.44
C HIS A 649 13.99 -9.46 -3.67
N LEU A 650 13.69 -10.37 -2.74
CA LEU A 650 12.41 -11.06 -2.67
C LEU A 650 11.74 -10.69 -1.33
N PRO A 651 10.86 -9.67 -1.32
CA PRO A 651 10.09 -9.31 -0.13
C PRO A 651 8.96 -10.32 0.09
N LEU A 652 9.01 -11.04 1.22
CA LEU A 652 8.03 -12.03 1.64
C LEU A 652 7.00 -11.42 2.58
N LEU A 653 5.73 -11.81 2.41
CA LEU A 653 4.63 -11.38 3.26
C LEU A 653 4.82 -11.92 4.68
N LEU A 654 4.53 -11.09 5.68
CA LEU A 654 4.46 -11.54 7.07
C LEU A 654 3.20 -12.40 7.28
N ARG A 655 3.39 -13.65 7.68
CA ARG A 655 2.32 -14.66 7.85
C ARG A 655 2.32 -15.34 9.22
N GLY A 656 3.32 -15.06 10.05
CA GLY A 656 3.48 -15.62 11.39
C GLY A 656 4.56 -14.87 12.17
N SER A 657 4.80 -15.31 13.39
CA SER A 657 5.65 -14.61 14.36
C SER A 657 7.14 -14.96 14.34
N ARG A 658 7.56 -15.95 13.54
CA ARG A 658 8.94 -16.47 13.53
C ARG A 658 9.36 -17.09 12.20
N LEU A 659 10.66 -17.32 12.07
CA LEU A 659 11.30 -18.13 11.04
C LEU A 659 11.83 -19.43 11.65
N GLU A 660 11.70 -20.53 10.93
CA GLU A 660 12.48 -21.75 11.15
C GLU A 660 13.65 -21.78 10.18
N LEU A 661 14.86 -22.03 10.67
CA LEU A 661 16.08 -22.10 9.88
C LEU A 661 16.45 -23.55 9.60
N ALA A 662 17.15 -23.82 8.49
CA ALA A 662 17.65 -25.16 8.17
C ALA A 662 18.63 -25.72 9.22
N THR A 663 19.22 -24.84 10.04
CA THR A 663 20.06 -25.23 11.20
C THR A 663 19.24 -25.82 12.37
N GLY A 664 17.91 -25.80 12.30
CA GLY A 664 16.98 -26.24 13.36
C GLY A 664 16.63 -25.15 14.37
N SER A 665 17.23 -23.96 14.26
CA SER A 665 16.94 -22.82 15.13
C SER A 665 15.66 -22.10 14.70
N HIS A 666 14.98 -21.47 15.66
CA HIS A 666 13.83 -20.61 15.40
C HIS A 666 14.16 -19.17 15.78
N VAL A 667 13.80 -18.22 14.93
CA VAL A 667 14.10 -16.79 15.14
C VAL A 667 12.81 -15.98 15.19
N PRO A 668 12.51 -15.28 16.29
CA PRO A 668 11.31 -14.46 16.39
C PRO A 668 11.43 -13.21 15.52
N LEU A 669 10.34 -12.83 14.88
CA LEU A 669 10.23 -11.62 14.05
C LEU A 669 9.74 -10.46 14.90
N LEU A 670 10.69 -9.80 15.59
CA LEU A 670 10.44 -8.66 16.48
C LEU A 670 10.73 -7.32 15.78
N GLU A 671 10.75 -6.22 16.52
CA GLU A 671 10.90 -4.87 15.96
C GLU A 671 12.32 -4.51 15.55
N ASP A 672 13.31 -5.16 16.17
CA ASP A 672 14.73 -4.92 15.94
C ASP A 672 15.18 -5.44 14.58
N LEU A 673 16.18 -4.75 14.01
CA LEU A 673 16.81 -5.18 12.78
C LEU A 673 17.50 -6.54 13.00
N MET A 674 17.17 -7.47 12.12
CA MET A 674 17.72 -8.81 12.03
C MET A 674 18.31 -9.00 10.65
N GLU A 675 19.55 -9.44 10.61
CA GLU A 675 20.26 -9.86 9.41
C GLU A 675 20.82 -11.27 9.63
N LEU A 676 20.43 -12.22 8.79
CA LEU A 676 20.90 -13.60 8.85
C LEU A 676 21.56 -13.95 7.52
N THR A 677 22.82 -14.34 7.55
CA THR A 677 23.53 -14.79 6.35
C THR A 677 23.07 -16.20 5.96
N SER A 678 23.41 -16.64 4.74
CA SER A 678 23.28 -18.05 4.33
C SER A 678 23.97 -19.03 5.29
N ALA A 679 25.03 -18.62 6.00
CA ALA A 679 25.68 -19.46 7.01
C ALA A 679 24.85 -19.60 8.30
N ASP A 680 24.13 -18.54 8.69
CA ASP A 680 23.23 -18.56 9.86
C ASP A 680 21.95 -19.36 9.57
N CYS A 681 21.41 -19.21 8.36
CA CYS A 681 20.17 -19.87 7.94
C CYS A 681 20.38 -21.35 7.60
N GLY A 682 21.50 -21.69 6.97
CA GLY A 682 21.64 -22.91 6.17
C GLY A 682 20.95 -22.79 4.80
N ASP A 683 20.57 -23.92 4.20
CA ASP A 683 20.10 -23.96 2.80
C ASP A 683 18.66 -23.43 2.59
N TRP A 684 17.88 -23.23 3.65
CA TRP A 684 16.50 -22.77 3.56
C TRP A 684 16.01 -22.10 4.85
N ILE A 685 14.95 -21.32 4.72
CA ILE A 685 14.09 -20.90 5.83
C ILE A 685 12.65 -21.39 5.60
N VAL A 686 11.89 -21.52 6.68
CA VAL A 686 10.44 -21.76 6.64
C VAL A 686 9.70 -20.67 7.38
N HIS A 687 8.69 -20.10 6.73
CA HIS A 687 7.77 -19.13 7.31
C HIS A 687 6.32 -19.53 7.02
N SER A 688 5.59 -19.96 8.05
CA SER A 688 4.16 -20.31 7.93
C SER A 688 3.84 -21.24 6.75
N ASN A 689 4.54 -22.38 6.71
CA ASN A 689 4.47 -23.42 5.67
C ASN A 689 5.06 -23.04 4.29
N LEU A 690 5.62 -21.86 4.12
CA LEU A 690 6.42 -21.52 2.94
C LEU A 690 7.89 -21.85 3.22
N ARG A 691 8.48 -22.78 2.47
CA ARG A 691 9.94 -22.97 2.43
C ARG A 691 10.54 -22.09 1.33
N VAL A 692 11.59 -21.37 1.67
CA VAL A 692 12.37 -20.55 0.75
C VAL A 692 13.82 -21.02 0.79
N SER A 693 14.38 -21.44 -0.34
CA SER A 693 15.81 -21.77 -0.41
C SER A 693 16.66 -20.52 -0.21
N ILE A 694 17.80 -20.64 0.45
CA ILE A 694 18.78 -19.57 0.66
C ILE A 694 20.05 -19.88 -0.13
N PRO A 695 20.26 -19.28 -1.31
CA PRO A 695 21.49 -19.46 -2.06
C PRO A 695 22.71 -18.95 -1.30
N LYS A 696 23.89 -19.53 -1.58
CA LYS A 696 25.16 -19.03 -1.04
C LYS A 696 25.37 -17.57 -1.45
N GLY A 697 25.76 -16.72 -0.50
CA GLY A 697 25.96 -15.29 -0.72
C GLY A 697 24.71 -14.43 -0.48
N ALA A 698 23.53 -15.05 -0.38
CA ALA A 698 22.31 -14.36 0.00
C ALA A 698 22.20 -14.20 1.53
N SER A 699 21.31 -13.29 1.94
CA SER A 699 20.97 -13.04 3.36
C SER A 699 19.48 -12.73 3.53
N ILE A 700 18.98 -12.94 4.75
CA ILE A 700 17.63 -12.53 5.17
C ILE A 700 17.74 -11.25 5.98
N ARG A 701 16.91 -10.26 5.65
CA ARG A 701 16.75 -9.00 6.37
C ARG A 701 15.32 -8.85 6.88
N TRP A 702 15.17 -8.38 8.10
CA TRP A 702 13.88 -8.03 8.71
C TRP A 702 14.07 -6.92 9.75
N PRO A 703 13.11 -6.00 9.95
CA PRO A 703 11.95 -5.72 9.10
C PRO A 703 12.28 -4.69 8.00
N ALA A 704 11.82 -4.94 6.77
CA ALA A 704 11.69 -3.88 5.77
C ALA A 704 10.30 -3.23 5.91
N ARG A 705 10.23 -2.01 6.44
CA ARG A 705 8.95 -1.33 6.77
C ARG A 705 8.37 -0.59 5.56
N HIS A 706 7.04 -0.58 5.49
CA HIS A 706 6.26 0.15 4.50
C HIS A 706 6.22 1.65 4.83
N HIS A 707 6.10 2.51 3.82
CA HIS A 707 5.76 3.92 3.98
C HIS A 707 4.23 4.09 3.96
N ASN A 708 3.62 4.34 5.12
CA ASN A 708 2.19 4.60 5.21
C ASN A 708 1.88 6.07 4.87
N PRO A 709 1.27 6.36 3.71
CA PRO A 709 1.03 7.74 3.29
C PRO A 709 0.00 8.47 4.17
N TYR A 710 -0.77 7.74 5.00
CA TYR A 710 -1.77 8.29 5.90
C TYR A 710 -1.23 8.63 7.30
N ALA A 711 -0.03 8.14 7.65
CA ALA A 711 0.68 8.58 8.85
C ALA A 711 1.54 9.79 8.48
N LYS A 712 1.44 10.92 9.20
CA LYS A 712 2.13 12.17 8.83
C LYS A 712 3.64 11.96 8.66
N ASP A 713 4.22 11.18 9.57
CA ASP A 713 5.61 10.73 9.64
C ASP A 713 5.88 9.41 8.90
N GLY A 714 5.00 8.99 7.97
CA GLY A 714 5.17 7.81 7.11
C GLY A 714 5.20 6.44 7.80
N ARG A 715 5.07 6.36 9.13
CA ARG A 715 5.28 5.12 9.88
C ARG A 715 4.22 4.05 9.58
N SER A 716 4.66 2.80 9.47
CA SER A 716 3.81 1.61 9.38
C SER A 716 4.03 0.65 10.54
N GLY A 717 2.99 -0.14 10.84
CA GLY A 717 3.09 -1.23 11.80
C GLY A 717 3.95 -2.39 11.28
N LEU A 718 4.46 -3.24 12.17
CA LEU A 718 5.27 -4.38 11.77
C LEU A 718 4.49 -5.41 10.93
N ASN A 719 3.16 -5.45 11.07
CA ASN A 719 2.26 -6.24 10.25
C ASN A 719 2.29 -5.86 8.75
N GLU A 720 2.71 -4.64 8.44
CA GLU A 720 2.90 -4.20 7.06
C GLU A 720 4.33 -4.46 6.56
N ALA A 721 5.29 -4.85 7.41
CA ALA A 721 6.67 -5.07 7.00
C ALA A 721 6.87 -6.34 6.14
N ARG A 722 8.06 -6.48 5.56
CA ARG A 722 8.48 -7.63 4.75
C ARG A 722 9.75 -8.27 5.31
N ILE A 723 9.79 -9.60 5.23
CA ILE A 723 11.03 -10.39 5.38
C ILE A 723 11.68 -10.41 4.00
N VAL A 724 12.92 -9.99 3.87
CA VAL A 724 13.53 -9.79 2.56
C VAL A 724 14.70 -10.77 2.38
N LEU A 725 14.63 -11.61 1.35
CA LEU A 725 15.82 -12.30 0.84
C LEU A 725 16.60 -11.33 -0.06
N VAL A 726 17.81 -10.98 0.37
CA VAL A 726 18.74 -10.07 -0.32
C VAL A 726 19.78 -10.88 -1.08
N MET A 727 19.91 -10.61 -2.38
CA MET A 727 20.77 -11.34 -3.30
C MET A 727 21.70 -10.37 -4.05
N PRO A 728 22.91 -10.10 -3.53
CA PRO A 728 23.86 -9.19 -4.16
C PRO A 728 24.62 -9.85 -5.32
N PHE A 729 24.77 -9.15 -6.45
CA PHE A 729 25.44 -9.68 -7.65
C PHE A 729 26.95 -9.42 -7.71
N ASP A 730 27.58 -9.07 -6.58
CA ASP A 730 29.01 -8.73 -6.54
C ASP A 730 29.90 -9.91 -6.93
N ASP A 731 29.61 -11.10 -6.39
CA ASP A 731 30.41 -12.32 -6.59
C ASP A 731 29.77 -13.32 -7.57
N THR A 732 28.54 -13.08 -8.00
CA THR A 732 27.81 -13.93 -8.97
C THR A 732 26.84 -13.09 -9.80
N ASP A 733 26.58 -13.50 -11.03
CA ASP A 733 25.62 -12.85 -11.93
C ASP A 733 24.23 -13.47 -11.90
N GLU A 734 24.04 -14.59 -11.18
CA GLU A 734 22.78 -15.34 -11.15
C GLU A 734 22.49 -15.95 -9.77
N TYR A 735 21.22 -15.85 -9.35
CA TYR A 735 20.66 -16.60 -8.23
C TYR A 735 19.41 -17.35 -8.68
N THR A 736 19.24 -18.59 -8.21
CA THR A 736 17.97 -19.31 -8.33
C THR A 736 17.40 -19.62 -6.95
N VAL A 737 16.17 -19.17 -6.72
CA VAL A 737 15.41 -19.37 -5.48
C VAL A 737 14.26 -20.33 -5.76
N ARG A 738 14.13 -21.36 -4.91
CA ARG A 738 13.02 -22.30 -4.90
C ARG A 738 12.05 -21.95 -3.77
N LEU A 739 10.78 -21.82 -4.12
CA LEU A 739 9.67 -21.70 -3.19
C LEU A 739 8.88 -23.01 -3.18
N SER A 740 8.67 -23.56 -1.98
CA SER A 740 7.91 -24.80 -1.79
C SER A 740 6.84 -24.61 -0.74
N HIS A 741 5.64 -25.12 -1.01
CA HIS A 741 4.61 -25.24 0.01
C HIS A 741 4.86 -26.52 0.84
N ILE A 742 5.14 -26.35 2.13
CA ILE A 742 5.22 -27.47 3.08
C ILE A 742 3.82 -27.81 3.54
N LYS A 743 3.31 -28.95 3.09
CA LYS A 743 2.09 -29.52 3.65
C LYS A 743 2.38 -29.99 5.08
N PRO A 744 1.72 -29.42 6.11
CA PRO A 744 1.99 -29.79 7.49
C PRO A 744 1.65 -31.26 7.71
N GLU A 745 2.61 -32.06 8.18
CA GLU A 745 2.34 -33.45 8.54
C GLU A 745 1.42 -33.53 9.78
N PRO A 746 0.50 -34.52 9.84
CA PRO A 746 -0.25 -34.80 11.06
C PRO A 746 0.72 -34.99 12.23
N PHE A 747 0.43 -34.35 13.35
CA PHE A 747 1.26 -34.47 14.54
C PHE A 747 1.29 -35.93 15.01
N ASN A 748 2.49 -36.52 15.07
CA ASN A 748 2.69 -37.87 15.57
C ASN A 748 2.69 -37.88 17.10
N GLY A 749 1.51 -37.98 17.69
CA GLY A 749 1.31 -38.00 19.13
C GLY A 749 -0.13 -37.68 19.52
N THR A 750 -0.34 -37.38 20.79
CA THR A 750 -1.67 -37.00 21.29
C THR A 750 -1.85 -35.49 21.13
N VAL A 751 -2.97 -35.07 20.52
CA VAL A 751 -3.36 -33.67 20.34
C VAL A 751 -4.57 -33.39 21.22
N LEU A 752 -4.46 -32.40 22.11
CA LEU A 752 -5.50 -32.03 23.05
C LEU A 752 -5.89 -30.56 22.83
N GLU A 753 -7.08 -30.32 22.30
CA GLU A 753 -7.62 -28.97 22.10
C GLU A 753 -7.90 -28.34 23.47
N ALA A 754 -7.19 -27.26 23.82
CA ALA A 754 -7.26 -26.66 25.15
C ALA A 754 -8.68 -26.16 25.48
N ARG A 755 -9.42 -25.72 24.46
CA ARG A 755 -10.81 -25.26 24.59
C ARG A 755 -11.83 -26.35 24.92
N ASP A 756 -11.46 -27.61 24.73
CA ASP A 756 -12.32 -28.77 24.95
C ASP A 756 -11.92 -29.55 26.23
N LEU A 757 -10.83 -29.14 26.90
CA LEU A 757 -10.39 -29.71 28.17
C LEU A 757 -11.15 -29.09 29.36
N PRO A 758 -11.45 -29.85 30.43
CA PRO A 758 -11.86 -29.28 31.70
C PRO A 758 -10.78 -28.36 32.27
N PHE A 759 -11.17 -27.20 32.77
CA PHE A 759 -10.24 -26.20 33.29
C PHE A 759 -10.71 -25.53 34.58
N GLU A 760 -9.75 -24.99 35.32
CA GLU A 760 -9.91 -24.10 36.46
C GLU A 760 -9.03 -22.86 36.25
N ASN A 761 -9.40 -21.71 36.81
CA ASN A 761 -8.64 -20.48 36.68
C ASN A 761 -8.52 -19.74 38.02
N SER A 762 -7.44 -18.96 38.17
CA SER A 762 -7.19 -18.19 39.38
C SER A 762 -8.28 -17.14 39.67
N GLU A 763 -8.56 -16.89 40.96
CA GLU A 763 -9.57 -15.92 41.39
C GLU A 763 -9.33 -14.51 40.79
N GLY A 764 -10.42 -13.83 40.39
CA GLY A 764 -10.37 -12.49 39.80
C GLY A 764 -10.06 -12.45 38.30
N THR A 765 -9.89 -13.60 37.67
CA THR A 765 -9.73 -13.72 36.20
C THR A 765 -11.03 -14.17 35.54
N TYR A 766 -11.13 -13.96 34.23
CA TYR A 766 -12.22 -14.53 33.42
C TYR A 766 -11.64 -15.30 32.23
N THR A 767 -12.39 -16.27 31.71
CA THR A 767 -12.00 -17.06 30.55
C THR A 767 -12.97 -16.87 29.39
N LYS A 768 -12.48 -17.04 28.16
CA LYS A 768 -13.31 -17.00 26.95
C LYS A 768 -12.86 -18.07 25.98
N ARG A 769 -13.81 -18.81 25.43
CA ARG A 769 -13.59 -19.66 24.24
C ARG A 769 -13.53 -18.76 23.01
N LEU A 770 -12.41 -18.78 22.30
CA LEU A 770 -12.20 -18.02 21.06
C LEU A 770 -12.29 -19.00 19.88
N ASP A 771 -13.50 -19.23 19.38
CA ASP A 771 -13.75 -20.26 18.38
C ASP A 771 -13.04 -19.98 17.05
N ASP A 772 -13.01 -18.72 16.61
CA ASP A 772 -12.29 -18.29 15.40
C ASP A 772 -10.79 -18.56 15.47
N LEU A 773 -10.23 -18.56 16.69
CA LEU A 773 -8.81 -18.83 16.94
C LEU A 773 -8.57 -20.28 17.38
N GLY A 774 -9.62 -21.08 17.62
CA GLY A 774 -9.51 -22.41 18.20
C GLY A 774 -8.73 -22.43 19.52
N SER A 775 -9.00 -21.49 20.44
CA SER A 775 -8.21 -21.35 21.68
C SER A 775 -9.04 -21.07 22.94
N MET A 776 -8.45 -21.33 24.10
CA MET A 776 -8.95 -20.96 25.41
C MET A 776 -8.13 -19.77 25.96
N PHE A 777 -8.82 -18.64 26.13
CA PHE A 777 -8.25 -17.37 26.56
C PHE A 777 -8.50 -17.11 28.04
N ILE A 778 -7.57 -16.43 28.71
CA ILE A 778 -7.74 -15.89 30.07
C ILE A 778 -7.41 -14.39 30.10
N GLY A 779 -8.26 -13.61 30.77
CA GLY A 779 -8.14 -12.16 30.94
C GLY A 779 -8.17 -11.70 32.41
N SER A 780 -7.95 -10.39 32.62
CA SER A 780 -7.84 -9.75 33.95
C SER A 780 -6.75 -10.35 34.85
N THR A 781 -5.59 -10.61 34.27
CA THR A 781 -4.49 -11.34 34.89
C THR A 781 -3.40 -10.43 35.48
N LYS A 782 -2.65 -11.00 36.43
CA LYS A 782 -1.46 -10.42 37.06
C LYS A 782 -0.38 -11.49 37.26
N PRO A 783 0.88 -11.15 37.56
CA PRO A 783 1.88 -12.16 37.92
C PRO A 783 1.33 -13.05 39.05
N GLY A 784 1.41 -14.36 38.85
CA GLY A 784 0.80 -15.39 39.70
C GLY A 784 -0.60 -15.86 39.26
N SER A 785 -1.30 -15.15 38.37
CA SER A 785 -2.54 -15.64 37.75
C SER A 785 -2.28 -16.87 36.88
N TRP A 786 -3.24 -17.80 36.83
CA TRP A 786 -3.07 -19.07 36.13
C TRP A 786 -4.37 -19.62 35.53
N LEU A 787 -4.20 -20.49 34.52
CA LEU A 787 -5.23 -21.33 33.91
C LEU A 787 -4.73 -22.79 33.92
N ARG A 788 -5.51 -23.69 34.52
CA ARG A 788 -5.15 -25.10 34.73
C ARG A 788 -6.09 -26.00 33.95
N PHE A 789 -5.52 -26.86 33.13
CA PHE A 789 -6.24 -27.86 32.35
C PHE A 789 -6.07 -29.23 33.00
N THR A 790 -7.17 -29.99 33.10
CA THR A 790 -7.11 -31.41 33.46
C THR A 790 -7.03 -32.23 32.18
N LEU A 791 -5.92 -32.95 31.99
CA LEU A 791 -5.75 -33.83 30.84
C LEU A 791 -6.67 -35.05 30.96
N PRO A 792 -7.11 -35.65 29.83
CA PRO A 792 -7.69 -36.98 29.85
C PRO A 792 -6.66 -37.99 30.37
N GLU A 793 -7.10 -39.22 30.64
CA GLU A 793 -6.18 -40.30 31.01
C GLU A 793 -5.23 -40.57 29.82
N ILE A 794 -3.94 -40.33 30.04
CA ILE A 794 -2.87 -40.55 29.06
C ILE A 794 -2.17 -41.85 29.45
N GLU A 795 -1.80 -42.66 28.45
CA GLU A 795 -1.00 -43.86 28.68
C GLU A 795 0.32 -43.49 29.40
N PRO A 796 0.73 -44.25 30.44
CA PRO A 796 1.98 -43.98 31.12
C PRO A 796 3.17 -44.11 30.17
N GLY A 797 4.10 -43.16 30.24
CA GLY A 797 5.27 -43.14 29.35
C GLY A 797 6.01 -41.82 29.36
N ARG A 798 7.07 -41.75 28.54
CA ARG A 798 7.88 -40.55 28.35
C ARG A 798 7.39 -39.78 27.13
N TYR A 799 7.14 -38.49 27.30
CA TYR A 799 6.59 -37.62 26.27
C TYR A 799 7.37 -36.32 26.21
N GLU A 800 7.52 -35.74 25.02
CA GLU A 800 7.79 -34.32 24.89
C GLU A 800 6.46 -33.57 25.03
N LEU A 801 6.36 -32.66 26.01
CA LEU A 801 5.19 -31.80 26.17
C LEU A 801 5.39 -30.49 25.41
N ILE A 802 4.47 -30.20 24.49
CA ILE A 802 4.50 -29.01 23.65
C ILE A 802 3.19 -28.25 23.84
N GLY A 803 3.27 -26.94 24.09
CA GLY A 803 2.11 -26.05 24.05
C GLY A 803 2.03 -25.33 22.71
N GLU A 804 0.83 -25.19 22.15
CA GLU A 804 0.55 -24.36 20.97
C GLU A 804 -0.25 -23.13 21.44
N PHE A 805 0.35 -21.95 21.35
CA PHE A 805 -0.19 -20.70 21.90
C PHE A 805 -0.56 -19.71 20.80
N VAL A 806 -1.58 -18.89 21.04
CA VAL A 806 -1.70 -17.63 20.30
C VAL A 806 -0.68 -16.66 20.88
N VAL A 807 0.01 -15.89 20.06
CA VAL A 807 0.87 -14.79 20.52
C VAL A 807 0.30 -13.45 20.10
N ALA A 808 0.41 -12.44 20.96
CA ALA A 808 -0.18 -11.14 20.70
C ALA A 808 0.44 -9.99 21.51
N ASN A 809 0.11 -8.76 21.14
CA ASN A 809 0.73 -7.52 21.67
C ASN A 809 0.37 -7.21 23.13
N SER A 810 -0.53 -8.00 23.69
CA SER A 810 -1.06 -7.89 25.03
C SER A 810 -0.66 -9.09 25.89
N TYR A 811 0.06 -10.06 25.32
CA TYR A 811 0.30 -11.33 25.99
C TYR A 811 1.54 -11.25 26.88
N GLY A 812 1.50 -11.99 27.98
CA GLY A 812 2.54 -11.99 29.02
C GLY A 812 3.58 -13.09 28.83
N ILE A 813 4.57 -13.09 29.73
CA ILE A 813 5.53 -14.17 29.89
C ILE A 813 4.91 -15.21 30.83
N ILE A 814 4.86 -16.45 30.37
CA ILE A 814 4.27 -17.58 31.09
C ILE A 814 5.33 -18.61 31.47
N GLU A 815 5.06 -19.36 32.52
CA GLU A 815 5.68 -20.65 32.79
C GLU A 815 4.62 -21.76 32.75
N VAL A 816 5.03 -22.98 32.44
CA VAL A 816 4.15 -24.15 32.42
C VAL A 816 4.50 -25.06 33.57
N LEU A 817 3.47 -25.58 34.25
CA LEU A 817 3.60 -26.56 35.31
C LEU A 817 2.87 -27.84 34.92
N LEU A 818 3.47 -28.98 35.19
CA LEU A 818 2.84 -30.30 35.14
C LEU A 818 2.73 -30.83 36.57
N ASP A 819 1.51 -31.12 37.01
CA ASP A 819 1.22 -31.59 38.39
C ASP A 819 1.89 -30.75 39.48
N ASP A 820 1.76 -29.41 39.35
CA ASP A 820 2.32 -28.39 40.24
C ASP A 820 3.86 -28.24 40.22
N GLU A 821 4.57 -28.95 39.33
CA GLU A 821 6.01 -28.77 39.10
C GLU A 821 6.28 -27.96 37.82
N VAL A 822 7.15 -26.95 37.89
CA VAL A 822 7.54 -26.13 36.73
C VAL A 822 8.37 -26.97 35.74
N ILE A 823 8.02 -26.89 34.46
CA ILE A 823 8.70 -27.61 33.38
C ILE A 823 9.11 -26.66 32.25
N GLY A 824 10.26 -26.96 31.64
CA GLY A 824 10.81 -26.17 30.55
C GLY A 824 11.19 -24.74 30.93
N GLU A 825 11.56 -23.97 29.91
CA GLU A 825 11.85 -22.54 30.06
C GLU A 825 10.56 -21.70 29.92
N PRO A 826 10.52 -20.49 30.53
CA PRO A 826 9.43 -19.56 30.32
C PRO A 826 9.24 -19.20 28.84
N PHE A 827 7.98 -18.98 28.44
CA PHE A 827 7.60 -18.59 27.09
C PHE A 827 7.06 -17.15 27.09
N ASP A 828 7.66 -16.28 26.27
CA ASP A 828 7.15 -14.94 26.03
C ASP A 828 6.05 -15.00 24.97
N GLY A 829 4.80 -14.75 25.37
CA GLY A 829 3.65 -14.71 24.47
C GLY A 829 3.55 -13.43 23.65
N TYR A 830 4.47 -12.46 23.83
CA TYR A 830 4.42 -11.18 23.14
C TYR A 830 4.75 -11.29 21.64
N TRP A 831 3.91 -10.67 20.82
CA TRP A 831 4.19 -10.32 19.42
C TRP A 831 3.43 -9.02 19.10
N THR A 832 3.99 -8.05 18.35
CA THR A 832 3.44 -6.67 18.22
C THR A 832 2.00 -6.52 17.63
N GLY A 833 1.39 -7.59 17.17
CA GLY A 833 0.02 -7.74 16.64
C GLY A 833 -0.63 -9.02 17.15
N VAL A 834 -1.16 -9.89 16.28
CA VAL A 834 -1.77 -11.18 16.68
C VAL A 834 -1.38 -12.26 15.67
N ASP A 835 -0.75 -13.34 16.15
CA ASP A 835 -0.55 -14.57 15.38
C ASP A 835 -1.45 -15.67 15.97
N GLY A 836 -2.59 -15.87 15.30
CA GLY A 836 -3.59 -16.88 15.66
C GLY A 836 -3.30 -18.26 15.08
N SER A 837 -2.28 -18.42 14.24
CA SER A 837 -1.99 -19.71 13.59
C SER A 837 -1.56 -20.77 14.60
N GLY A 838 -0.80 -20.36 15.62
CA GLY A 838 -0.36 -21.20 16.73
C GLY A 838 1.15 -21.33 16.81
N THR A 839 1.74 -20.73 17.83
CA THR A 839 3.17 -20.83 18.15
C THR A 839 3.40 -22.05 19.05
N ARG A 840 4.04 -23.08 18.48
CA ARG A 840 4.48 -24.27 19.23
C ARG A 840 5.73 -23.97 20.05
N GLN A 841 5.69 -24.31 21.33
CA GLN A 841 6.79 -24.25 22.28
C GLN A 841 6.93 -25.60 22.98
N SER A 842 8.11 -26.22 22.88
CA SER A 842 8.44 -27.41 23.67
C SER A 842 8.82 -27.00 25.09
N PHE A 843 8.29 -27.70 26.08
CA PHE A 843 8.66 -27.55 27.50
C PHE A 843 9.54 -28.71 27.98
N GLY A 844 10.08 -29.49 27.04
CA GLY A 844 10.96 -30.61 27.29
C GLY A 844 10.25 -31.94 27.47
N GLU A 845 11.03 -32.95 27.83
CA GLU A 845 10.56 -34.31 28.06
C GLU A 845 10.06 -34.48 29.50
N VAL A 846 8.92 -35.15 29.64
CA VAL A 846 8.22 -35.40 30.91
C VAL A 846 7.84 -36.88 31.00
N ASP A 847 7.81 -37.41 32.22
CA ASP A 847 7.30 -38.75 32.51
C ASP A 847 5.86 -38.65 33.03
N LEU A 848 4.92 -39.25 32.29
CA LEU A 848 3.52 -39.35 32.71
C LEU A 848 3.29 -40.71 33.36
N GLY A 849 2.80 -40.69 34.60
CA GLY A 849 2.42 -41.88 35.36
C GLY A 849 1.01 -42.37 35.02
N GLY A 850 0.50 -43.32 35.80
CA GLY A 850 -0.90 -43.71 35.71
C GLY A 850 -1.81 -42.67 36.38
N GLY A 851 -2.90 -42.29 35.70
CA GLY A 851 -3.92 -41.39 36.22
C GLY A 851 -4.15 -40.16 35.35
N ARG A 852 -4.85 -39.16 35.92
CA ARG A 852 -5.04 -37.86 35.28
C ARG A 852 -3.98 -36.89 35.73
N HIS A 853 -3.45 -36.13 34.77
CA HIS A 853 -2.45 -35.11 34.99
C HIS A 853 -3.04 -33.70 34.79
N GLN A 854 -2.43 -32.70 35.40
CA GLN A 854 -2.82 -31.31 35.28
C GLN A 854 -1.71 -30.47 34.65
N VAL A 855 -2.05 -29.69 33.63
CA VAL A 855 -1.14 -28.71 33.02
C VAL A 855 -1.62 -27.32 33.38
N THR A 856 -0.78 -26.56 34.09
CA THR A 856 -1.06 -25.18 34.50
C THR A 856 -0.20 -24.21 33.73
N VAL A 857 -0.82 -23.19 33.14
CA VAL A 857 -0.12 -22.03 32.58
C VAL A 857 -0.20 -20.90 33.60
N ARG A 858 0.95 -20.41 34.07
CA ARG A 858 1.04 -19.34 35.08
C ARG A 858 1.78 -18.14 34.53
N ILE A 859 1.27 -16.94 34.79
CA ILE A 859 1.93 -15.69 34.40
C ILE A 859 3.03 -15.35 35.39
N ILE A 860 4.22 -15.07 34.89
CA ILE A 860 5.36 -14.63 35.70
C ILE A 860 5.76 -13.18 35.45
N GLY A 861 5.31 -12.60 34.34
CA GLY A 861 5.59 -11.22 33.98
C GLY A 861 5.07 -10.88 32.59
N LYS A 862 5.67 -9.87 31.98
CA LYS A 862 5.41 -9.50 30.58
C LYS A 862 6.64 -8.87 29.95
N ASN A 863 6.73 -8.98 28.63
CA ASN A 863 7.62 -8.14 27.84
C ASN A 863 7.34 -6.65 28.12
N PRO A 864 8.37 -5.78 28.26
CA PRO A 864 8.16 -4.34 28.46
C PRO A 864 7.27 -3.68 27.40
N ALA A 865 7.33 -4.17 26.14
CA ALA A 865 6.52 -3.67 25.04
C ALA A 865 5.08 -4.19 25.05
N SER A 866 4.78 -5.22 25.86
CA SER A 866 3.43 -5.77 25.93
C SER A 866 2.46 -4.81 26.63
N SER A 867 1.34 -4.54 25.97
CA SER A 867 0.29 -3.65 26.48
C SER A 867 -0.42 -4.23 27.71
N ASN A 868 -0.37 -5.55 27.91
CA ASN A 868 -1.01 -6.25 29.01
C ASN A 868 -0.21 -7.51 29.40
N GLN A 869 -0.78 -8.40 30.19
CA GLN A 869 -0.17 -9.69 30.54
C GLN A 869 -1.23 -10.79 30.51
N ILE A 870 -1.93 -10.99 29.40
CA ILE A 870 -2.93 -12.06 29.22
C ILE A 870 -2.34 -13.22 28.41
N PHE A 871 -3.05 -14.32 28.19
CA PHE A 871 -2.61 -15.36 27.26
C PHE A 871 -3.78 -16.18 26.70
N SER A 872 -3.52 -16.93 25.63
CA SER A 872 -4.46 -17.89 25.06
C SER A 872 -3.76 -19.15 24.57
N VAL A 873 -4.32 -20.31 24.92
CA VAL A 873 -3.77 -21.62 24.61
C VAL A 873 -4.65 -22.27 23.54
N LYS A 874 -4.06 -22.70 22.41
CA LYS A 874 -4.77 -23.49 21.41
C LYS A 874 -4.81 -24.95 21.83
N ARG A 875 -3.63 -25.56 22.03
CA ARG A 875 -3.50 -27.01 22.21
C ARG A 875 -2.36 -27.40 23.13
N TRP A 876 -2.48 -28.60 23.69
CA TRP A 876 -1.38 -29.37 24.26
C TRP A 876 -1.08 -30.55 23.35
N LEU A 877 0.19 -30.75 23.04
CA LEU A 877 0.67 -31.82 22.18
C LEU A 877 1.65 -32.68 22.97
N LEU A 878 1.42 -34.00 22.96
CA LEU A 878 2.26 -34.98 23.63
C LEU A 878 2.88 -35.89 22.57
N ARG A 879 4.18 -35.69 22.29
CA ARG A 879 4.92 -36.54 21.35
C ARG A 879 5.58 -37.68 22.12
N PRO A 880 5.29 -38.95 21.82
CA PRO A 880 5.98 -40.07 22.48
C PRO A 880 7.49 -40.01 22.20
N VAL A 881 8.30 -40.12 23.26
CA VAL A 881 9.75 -40.25 23.16
C VAL A 881 10.09 -41.73 23.22
N LYS A 882 10.93 -42.20 22.30
CA LYS A 882 11.34 -43.60 22.22
C LYS A 882 12.40 -43.97 23.24
#